data_AF-A0ABD3NF25-F1
#
_entry.id   AF-A0ABD3NF25-F1
#
_cell.length_a   1.000
_cell.length_b   1.000
_cell.length_c   1.000
_cell.angle_alpha   90.00
_cell.angle_beta   90.00
_cell.angle_gamma   90.00
#
_symmetry.space_group_name_H-M   'P 1'
#
loop_
_entity.id
_entity.type
_entity.pdbx_description
1 polymer ?
#
loop_
_entity_poly.entity_id
_entity_poly.type
_entity_poly.pdbx_seq_one_letter_code
_entity_poly.pdbx_strand_id
1 'polypeptide(L)'
;MKLIAHRLNLLLEDARALVDRLEFASTDEILAAFVAAFRDARAAGASSWNLAFITLRPACILLGIVGHYLAVFLRILAGHTVAHGWIATREGFFQIRAATFWFVRFQRDLPTSAKYSECGVAAAIAILWMLRRHVRKQRYAERIAAWHSEKKRRALRRYQNFVDRVAKTSSFLALLLPHLMYAALVLLTKELMPGVVTYFATKTYMCSIISFWYPVYATISLLGRLSPHLREYKDTEASKANKSEKSTKSWRERTVTPSTLKLRQQQEIEIETLRVEVIDMLKYWVVYAVLLAFVRTGKLLPFFGHILNVTTDVDSTTIQKGYFGKNPKAGLYTRLRLRGKFVEEATLVFFVWLCLMPASIMGDDVKQNLTNILSPKKSVKSKAGIVLGKNQPVDILFSKVSPVVLAAMNSSAFLRKRAFGESRDEGFTFVSAAIQKLHSLLDVFVLVRLISKENQDWLITTIVESSALLPAVTTLFMPSYFTNYGVIYVSLVVPAGYSISSCDAIRSPGQSVETIMPKIDDSSRYLQFWMVHAAVSMLLASFAPLLAWVPLSTHATWLLWAYVQLESSTRKIYEGWFESELGKKSLGDTAVARSMRWILATLPSNVVKGAEPDEAIDVQGTLQHGASVTAKCVEAAPAEEVVKFKDD
;
A
#
# COMPACT_ATOMS: atom_id res chain seq x y z
N MET A 1 39.60 -47.29 -7.56
CA MET A 1 40.80 -46.43 -7.60
C MET A 1 41.29 -46.18 -9.03
N LYS A 2 41.72 -47.20 -9.80
CA LYS A 2 42.18 -47.00 -11.21
C LYS A 2 41.13 -46.39 -12.15
N LEU A 3 39.86 -46.75 -12.00
CA LEU A 3 38.76 -46.19 -12.79
C LEU A 3 38.48 -44.70 -12.50
N ILE A 4 38.72 -44.28 -11.25
CA ILE A 4 38.55 -42.89 -10.82
C ILE A 4 39.72 -42.05 -11.34
N ALA A 5 40.95 -42.56 -11.23
CA ALA A 5 42.14 -41.91 -11.79
C ALA A 5 42.03 -41.71 -13.32
N HIS A 6 41.48 -42.71 -14.03
CA HIS A 6 41.27 -42.60 -15.47
C HIS A 6 40.21 -41.55 -15.85
N ARG A 7 39.08 -41.48 -15.12
CA ARG A 7 38.07 -40.43 -15.34
C ARG A 7 38.55 -39.03 -14.96
N LEU A 8 39.43 -38.92 -13.96
CA LEU A 8 40.03 -37.64 -13.55
C LEU A 8 41.00 -37.11 -14.62
N ASN A 9 41.76 -38.00 -15.26
CA ASN A 9 42.62 -37.63 -16.38
C ASN A 9 41.81 -37.18 -17.60
N LEU A 10 40.72 -37.88 -17.94
CA LEU A 10 39.81 -37.46 -19.02
C LEU A 10 39.19 -36.08 -18.75
N LEU A 11 38.75 -35.82 -17.52
CA LEU A 11 38.23 -34.49 -17.14
C LEU A 11 39.31 -33.40 -17.18
N LEU A 12 40.57 -33.73 -16.88
CA LEU A 12 41.70 -32.80 -16.96
C LEU A 12 42.09 -32.49 -18.41
N GLU A 13 42.03 -33.48 -19.30
CA GLU A 13 42.26 -33.29 -20.73
C GLU A 13 41.12 -32.48 -21.37
N ASP A 14 39.86 -32.77 -21.03
CA ASP A 14 38.71 -31.99 -21.50
C ASP A 14 38.73 -30.55 -20.96
N ALA A 15 39.15 -30.35 -19.71
CA ALA A 15 39.31 -29.01 -19.14
C ALA A 15 40.43 -28.23 -19.82
N ARG A 16 41.56 -28.87 -20.17
CA ARG A 16 42.63 -28.24 -20.96
C ARG A 16 42.16 -27.89 -22.36
N ALA A 17 41.45 -28.79 -23.04
CA ALA A 17 40.88 -28.52 -24.36
C ALA A 17 39.84 -27.37 -24.34
N LEU A 18 39.08 -27.22 -23.25
CA LEU A 18 38.15 -26.10 -23.03
C LEU A 18 38.89 -24.78 -22.76
N VAL A 19 39.98 -24.82 -21.99
CA VAL A 19 40.83 -23.65 -21.70
C VAL A 19 41.58 -23.19 -22.95
N ASP A 20 42.04 -24.12 -23.79
CA ASP A 20 42.70 -23.80 -25.07
C ASP A 20 41.70 -23.31 -26.14
N ARG A 21 40.40 -23.63 -26.00
CA ARG A 21 39.31 -23.09 -26.85
C ARG A 21 38.74 -21.76 -26.36
N LEU A 22 38.99 -21.40 -25.10
CA LEU A 22 38.75 -20.05 -24.61
C LEU A 22 39.90 -19.19 -25.15
N GLU A 23 39.71 -18.62 -26.34
CA GLU A 23 40.52 -17.51 -26.82
C GLU A 23 40.37 -16.37 -25.81
N PHE A 24 41.23 -16.35 -24.80
CA PHE A 24 41.32 -15.24 -23.87
C PHE A 24 41.66 -14.01 -24.71
N ALA A 25 40.71 -13.07 -24.76
CA ALA A 25 40.89 -11.76 -25.38
C ALA A 25 42.29 -11.27 -25.01
N SER A 26 43.08 -10.95 -26.02
CA SER A 26 44.48 -10.57 -25.81
C SER A 26 44.54 -9.47 -24.75
N THR A 27 45.62 -9.41 -23.97
CA THR A 27 45.77 -8.37 -22.94
C THR A 27 45.53 -6.96 -23.50
N ASP A 28 45.78 -6.76 -24.79
CA ASP A 28 45.52 -5.53 -25.51
C ASP A 28 44.02 -5.23 -25.73
N GLU A 29 43.20 -6.25 -25.99
CA GLU A 29 41.74 -6.12 -26.09
C GLU A 29 41.10 -5.82 -24.73
N ILE A 30 41.59 -6.45 -23.66
CA ILE A 30 41.13 -6.17 -22.29
C ILE A 30 41.54 -4.74 -21.90
N LEU A 31 42.76 -4.32 -22.23
CA LEU A 31 43.23 -2.96 -21.98
C LEU A 31 42.42 -1.94 -22.79
N ALA A 32 42.11 -2.23 -24.06
CA ALA A 32 41.29 -1.38 -24.91
C ALA A 32 39.85 -1.25 -24.38
N ALA A 33 39.24 -2.35 -23.95
CA ALA A 33 37.91 -2.36 -23.34
C ALA A 33 37.88 -1.58 -22.01
N PHE A 34 38.93 -1.72 -21.18
CA PHE A 34 39.07 -0.98 -19.93
C PHE A 34 39.23 0.53 -20.17
N VAL A 35 40.07 0.92 -21.13
CA VAL A 35 40.27 2.33 -21.52
C VAL A 35 38.97 2.92 -22.08
N ALA A 36 38.22 2.17 -22.89
CA ALA A 36 36.91 2.59 -23.39
C ALA A 36 35.91 2.77 -22.23
N ALA A 37 35.82 1.82 -21.31
CA ALA A 37 34.95 1.90 -20.14
C ALA A 37 35.30 3.10 -19.24
N PHE A 38 36.60 3.39 -19.06
CA PHE A 38 37.05 4.54 -18.27
C PHE A 38 36.71 5.87 -18.96
N ARG A 39 36.82 5.92 -20.29
CA ARG A 39 36.43 7.10 -21.08
C ARG A 39 34.93 7.35 -21.01
N ASP A 40 34.12 6.31 -21.08
CA ASP A 40 32.67 6.38 -20.96
C ASP A 40 32.24 6.77 -19.54
N ALA A 41 32.89 6.22 -18.51
CA ALA A 41 32.66 6.61 -17.11
C ALA A 41 32.99 8.09 -16.87
N ARG A 42 34.08 8.59 -17.47
CA ARG A 42 34.45 10.01 -17.40
C ARG A 42 33.46 10.91 -18.13
N ALA A 43 32.96 10.48 -19.29
CA ALA A 43 31.94 11.21 -20.05
C ALA A 43 30.59 11.23 -19.31
N ALA A 44 30.19 10.10 -18.71
CA ALA A 44 29.02 10.01 -17.86
C ALA A 44 29.15 10.90 -16.62
N GLY A 45 30.32 10.88 -15.96
CA GLY A 45 30.60 11.76 -14.82
C GLY A 45 30.52 13.24 -15.16
N ALA A 46 31.08 13.65 -16.31
CA ALA A 46 30.97 15.03 -16.80
C ALA A 46 29.52 15.44 -17.12
N SER A 47 28.72 14.52 -17.70
CA SER A 47 27.30 14.75 -17.99
C SER A 47 26.47 14.86 -16.70
N SER A 48 26.68 13.95 -15.74
CA SER A 48 26.03 14.00 -14.42
C SER A 48 26.40 15.27 -13.66
N TRP A 49 27.64 15.73 -13.75
CA TRP A 49 28.08 17.00 -13.16
C TRP A 49 27.37 18.21 -13.77
N ASN A 50 27.24 18.27 -15.09
CA ASN A 50 26.50 19.33 -15.76
C ASN A 50 25.01 19.30 -15.42
N LEU A 51 24.40 18.11 -15.31
CA LEU A 51 23.01 17.96 -14.87
C LEU A 51 22.83 18.44 -13.42
N ALA A 52 23.73 18.02 -12.53
CA ALA A 52 23.75 18.48 -11.13
C ALA A 52 23.94 19.99 -11.03
N PHE A 53 24.80 20.57 -11.87
CA PHE A 53 25.00 22.02 -11.93
C PHE A 53 23.73 22.75 -12.39
N ILE A 54 23.04 22.24 -13.43
CA ILE A 54 21.78 22.83 -13.93
C ILE A 54 20.66 22.73 -12.88
N THR A 55 20.55 21.60 -12.17
CA THR A 55 19.52 21.40 -11.14
C THR A 55 19.82 22.15 -9.84
N LEU A 56 21.09 22.33 -9.47
CA LEU A 56 21.50 23.06 -8.27
C LEU A 56 21.61 24.58 -8.48
N ARG A 57 21.71 25.07 -9.72
CA ARG A 57 21.85 26.51 -10.02
C ARG A 57 20.76 27.38 -9.37
N PRO A 58 19.46 27.03 -9.40
CA PRO A 58 18.43 27.81 -8.70
C PRO A 58 18.64 27.83 -7.17
N ALA A 59 19.07 26.71 -6.59
CA ALA A 59 19.34 26.60 -5.16
C ALA A 59 20.57 27.44 -4.76
N CYS A 60 21.64 27.43 -5.54
CA CYS A 60 22.83 28.27 -5.31
C CYS A 60 22.52 29.76 -5.44
N ILE A 61 21.66 30.16 -6.40
CA ILE A 61 21.19 31.55 -6.52
C ILE A 61 20.39 31.95 -5.27
N LEU A 62 19.48 31.09 -4.81
CA LEU A 62 18.71 31.33 -3.57
C LEU A 62 19.63 31.46 -2.35
N LEU A 63 20.63 30.58 -2.23
CA LEU A 63 21.60 30.59 -1.12
C LEU A 63 22.51 31.83 -1.16
N GLY A 64 22.84 32.31 -2.36
CA GLY A 64 23.56 33.57 -2.56
C GLY A 64 22.74 34.79 -2.13
N ILE A 65 21.44 34.83 -2.45
CA ILE A 65 20.53 35.89 -2.02
C ILE A 65 20.38 35.88 -0.50
N VAL A 66 20.12 34.71 0.11
CA VAL A 66 20.01 34.56 1.57
C VAL A 66 21.32 34.93 2.26
N GLY A 67 22.47 34.49 1.72
CA GLY A 67 23.79 34.82 2.24
C GLY A 67 24.09 36.32 2.19
N HIS A 68 23.67 37.02 1.13
CA HIS A 68 23.82 38.46 1.01
C HIS A 68 22.99 39.21 2.07
N TYR A 69 21.72 38.85 2.25
CA TYR A 69 20.88 39.46 3.30
C TYR A 69 21.38 39.15 4.71
N LEU A 70 21.87 37.94 4.96
CA LEU A 70 22.46 37.57 6.25
C LEU A 70 23.75 38.36 6.51
N ALA A 71 24.59 38.57 5.49
CA ALA A 71 25.79 39.38 5.60
C ALA A 71 25.47 40.86 5.89
N VAL A 72 24.46 41.43 5.23
CA VAL A 72 23.96 42.78 5.53
C VAL A 72 23.47 42.88 6.97
N PHE A 73 22.66 41.92 7.41
CA PHE A 73 22.15 41.86 8.79
C PHE A 73 23.29 41.75 9.82
N LEU A 74 24.25 40.86 9.60
CA LEU A 74 25.42 40.70 10.48
C LEU A 74 26.31 41.95 10.49
N ARG A 75 26.42 42.68 9.37
CA ARG A 75 27.18 43.94 9.30
C ARG A 75 26.50 45.06 10.08
N ILE A 76 25.17 45.14 10.04
CA ILE A 76 24.36 46.05 10.87
C ILE A 76 24.51 45.69 12.35
N LEU A 77 24.42 44.41 12.68
CA LEU A 77 24.57 43.91 14.06
C LEU A 77 25.97 44.19 14.63
N ALA A 78 27.01 43.93 13.84
CA ALA A 78 28.40 44.19 14.22
C ALA A 78 28.70 45.69 14.38
N GLY A 79 28.14 46.53 13.49
CA GLY A 79 28.29 47.98 13.54
C GLY A 79 27.73 48.59 14.84
N HIS A 80 26.57 48.11 15.29
CA HIS A 80 25.96 48.61 16.53
C HIS A 80 26.53 47.98 17.81
N THR A 81 26.88 46.69 17.80
CA THR A 81 27.31 46.00 19.04
C THR A 81 28.78 46.20 19.39
N VAL A 82 29.68 46.23 18.40
CA VAL A 82 31.12 46.34 18.64
C VAL A 82 31.51 47.78 19.01
N ALA A 83 30.88 48.79 18.38
CA ALA A 83 31.16 50.19 18.70
C ALA A 83 30.73 50.56 20.13
N HIS A 84 29.52 50.17 20.55
CA HIS A 84 29.05 50.42 21.92
C HIS A 84 29.80 49.56 22.96
N GLY A 85 30.18 48.33 22.63
CA GLY A 85 30.99 47.47 23.50
C GLY A 85 32.41 48.00 23.74
N TRP A 86 33.07 48.54 22.71
CA TRP A 86 34.42 49.09 22.84
C TRP A 86 34.45 50.41 23.64
N ILE A 87 33.44 51.26 23.47
CA ILE A 87 33.32 52.50 24.24
C ILE A 87 33.06 52.18 25.72
N ALA A 88 32.17 51.23 26.03
CA ALA A 88 31.88 50.84 27.40
C ALA A 88 33.07 50.19 28.12
N THR A 89 33.86 49.37 27.42
CA THR A 89 35.06 48.75 27.99
C THR A 89 36.19 49.74 28.21
N ARG A 90 36.37 50.72 27.31
CA ARG A 90 37.34 51.80 27.49
C ARG A 90 36.97 52.69 28.69
N GLU A 91 35.70 53.08 28.81
CA GLU A 91 35.22 53.91 29.91
C GLU A 91 35.33 53.17 31.26
N GLY A 92 34.98 51.89 31.28
CA GLY A 92 35.15 51.03 32.46
C GLY A 92 36.62 50.90 32.90
N PHE A 93 37.56 50.79 31.96
CA PHE A 93 38.98 50.74 32.30
C PHE A 93 39.50 52.04 32.93
N PHE A 94 39.05 53.20 32.43
CA PHE A 94 39.40 54.49 33.03
C PHE A 94 38.82 54.64 34.45
N GLN A 95 37.57 54.23 34.66
CA GLN A 95 36.95 54.25 35.99
C GLN A 95 37.66 53.31 36.98
N ILE A 96 38.05 52.11 36.55
CA ILE A 96 38.82 51.17 37.38
C ILE A 96 40.18 51.76 37.74
N ARG A 97 40.88 52.40 36.80
CA ARG A 97 42.18 53.02 37.07
C ARG A 97 42.06 54.18 38.07
N ALA A 98 41.06 55.04 37.91
CA ALA A 98 40.79 56.14 38.83
C ALA A 98 40.42 55.63 40.25
N ALA A 99 39.53 54.63 40.31
CA ALA A 99 39.15 53.97 41.57
C ALA A 99 40.36 53.31 42.25
N THR A 100 41.26 52.70 41.48
CA THR A 100 42.48 52.07 42.03
C THR A 100 43.41 53.12 42.64
N PHE A 101 43.65 54.25 41.96
CA PHE A 101 44.45 55.34 42.53
C PHE A 101 43.82 55.93 43.79
N TRP A 102 42.50 56.14 43.77
CA TRP A 102 41.77 56.64 44.93
C TRP A 102 41.84 55.65 46.10
N PHE A 103 41.66 54.36 45.83
CA PHE A 103 41.75 53.30 46.82
C PHE A 103 43.15 53.20 47.44
N VAL A 104 44.22 53.28 46.65
CA VAL A 104 45.60 53.28 47.17
C VAL A 104 45.86 54.49 48.06
N ARG A 105 45.33 55.66 47.69
CA ARG A 105 45.47 56.88 48.52
C ARG A 105 44.70 56.74 49.83
N PHE A 106 43.45 56.27 49.77
CA PHE A 106 42.62 55.98 50.94
C PHE A 106 43.31 54.98 51.88
N GLN A 107 43.87 53.90 51.35
CA GLN A 107 44.64 52.90 52.09
C GLN A 107 45.88 53.48 52.77
N ARG A 108 46.53 54.47 52.16
CA ARG A 108 47.70 55.12 52.77
C ARG A 108 47.31 55.91 54.03
N ASP A 109 46.18 56.61 53.96
CA ASP A 109 45.71 57.55 54.98
C ASP A 109 45.02 56.86 56.19
N LEU A 110 44.74 55.56 56.11
CA LEU A 110 44.14 54.78 57.22
C LEU A 110 45.13 54.54 58.39
N PRO A 111 44.66 54.62 59.66
CA PRO A 111 45.44 54.25 60.83
C PRO A 111 45.83 52.76 60.81
N THR A 112 46.96 52.44 61.43
CA THR A 112 47.56 51.08 61.41
C THR A 112 46.63 50.00 61.95
N SER A 113 45.81 50.31 62.98
CA SER A 113 44.81 49.37 63.51
C SER A 113 43.75 48.97 62.47
N ALA A 114 43.29 49.94 61.65
CA ALA A 114 42.34 49.67 60.58
C ALA A 114 42.97 48.80 59.47
N LYS A 115 44.24 49.05 59.11
CA LYS A 115 44.99 48.22 58.14
C LYS A 115 45.08 46.76 58.57
N TYR A 116 45.32 46.48 59.85
CA TYR A 116 45.33 45.10 60.36
C TYR A 116 43.94 44.46 60.33
N SER A 117 42.88 45.22 60.63
CA SER A 117 41.50 44.72 60.55
C SER A 117 41.11 44.37 59.11
N GLU A 118 41.48 45.20 58.13
CA GLU A 118 41.23 44.94 56.71
C GLU A 118 42.05 43.75 56.20
N CYS A 119 43.30 43.60 56.64
CA CYS A 119 44.11 42.43 56.33
C CYS A 119 43.49 41.14 56.89
N GLY A 120 42.96 41.19 58.11
CA GLY A 120 42.21 40.08 58.72
C GLY A 120 40.95 39.71 57.93
N VAL A 121 40.17 40.70 57.51
CA VAL A 121 38.97 40.49 56.66
C VAL A 121 39.36 39.93 55.29
N ALA A 122 40.41 40.45 54.65
CA ALA A 122 40.91 39.96 53.37
C ALA A 122 41.41 38.50 53.47
N ALA A 123 42.11 38.15 54.56
CA ALA A 123 42.53 36.78 54.83
C ALA A 123 41.33 35.84 55.04
N ALA A 124 40.30 36.27 55.79
CA ALA A 124 39.07 35.51 55.97
C ALA A 124 38.33 35.26 54.65
N ILE A 125 38.25 36.29 53.79
CA ILE A 125 37.67 36.17 52.44
C ILE A 125 38.49 35.21 51.57
N ALA A 126 39.82 35.26 51.64
CA ALA A 126 40.69 34.35 50.90
C ALA A 126 40.53 32.88 51.36
N ILE A 127 40.39 32.65 52.67
CA ILE A 127 40.11 31.33 53.24
C ILE A 127 38.73 30.82 52.79
N LEU A 128 37.68 31.65 52.87
CA LEU A 128 36.35 31.33 52.36
C LEU A 128 36.36 31.01 50.85
N TRP A 129 37.17 31.73 50.08
CA TRP A 129 37.35 31.49 48.65
C TRP A 129 38.07 30.16 48.37
N MET A 130 39.13 29.84 49.12
CA MET A 130 39.82 28.54 49.05
C MET A 130 38.87 27.39 49.42
N LEU A 131 38.06 27.55 50.46
CA LEU A 131 37.05 26.56 50.89
C LEU A 131 36.00 26.36 49.79
N ARG A 132 35.48 27.45 49.20
CA ARG A 132 34.56 27.39 48.05
C ARG A 132 35.20 26.68 46.85
N ARG A 133 36.49 26.92 46.59
CA ARG A 133 37.25 26.25 45.53
C ARG A 133 37.39 24.74 45.80
N HIS A 134 37.63 24.35 47.06
CA HIS A 134 37.70 22.95 47.46
C HIS A 134 36.36 22.23 47.30
N VAL A 135 35.26 22.82 47.78
CA VAL A 135 33.88 22.30 47.60
C VAL A 135 33.53 22.17 46.11
N ARG A 136 33.94 23.15 45.29
CA ARG A 136 33.76 23.06 43.82
C ARG A 136 34.52 21.88 43.23
N LYS A 137 35.76 21.62 43.68
CA LYS A 137 36.62 20.53 43.18
C LYS A 137 36.03 19.14 43.48
N GLN A 138 35.47 18.93 44.67
CA GLN A 138 34.74 17.68 44.98
C GLN A 138 33.50 17.50 44.09
N ARG A 139 32.71 18.57 43.87
CA ARG A 139 31.59 18.53 42.91
C ARG A 139 32.03 18.36 41.44
N TYR A 140 33.30 18.56 41.11
CA TYR A 140 33.82 18.26 39.76
C TYR A 140 34.01 16.76 39.56
N ALA A 141 34.46 16.03 40.58
CA ALA A 141 34.60 14.57 40.50
C ALA A 141 33.23 13.90 40.32
N GLU A 142 32.22 14.32 41.09
CA GLU A 142 30.84 13.85 40.92
C GLU A 142 30.29 14.19 39.52
N ARG A 143 30.57 15.39 39.00
CA ARG A 143 30.16 15.78 37.65
C ARG A 143 30.85 14.97 36.56
N ILE A 144 32.13 14.62 36.73
CA ILE A 144 32.87 13.76 35.78
C ILE A 144 32.33 12.33 35.83
N ALA A 145 32.04 11.79 37.02
CA ALA A 145 31.42 10.47 37.17
C ALA A 145 30.02 10.42 36.54
N ALA A 146 29.20 11.46 36.78
CA ALA A 146 27.89 11.61 36.15
C ALA A 146 27.99 11.76 34.62
N TRP A 147 28.97 12.53 34.13
CA TRP A 147 29.22 12.68 32.69
C TRP A 147 29.66 11.35 32.05
N HIS A 148 30.53 10.59 32.72
CA HIS A 148 30.99 9.29 32.22
C HIS A 148 29.86 8.26 32.18
N SER A 149 29.01 8.20 33.22
CA SER A 149 27.86 7.29 33.24
C SER A 149 26.82 7.64 32.17
N GLU A 150 26.58 8.92 31.92
CA GLU A 150 25.71 9.38 30.84
C GLU A 150 26.31 9.07 29.46
N LYS A 151 27.61 9.26 29.28
CA LYS A 151 28.31 8.89 28.03
C LYS A 151 28.25 7.38 27.77
N LYS A 152 28.42 6.55 28.80
CA LYS A 152 28.24 5.09 28.72
C LYS A 152 26.81 4.72 28.35
N ARG A 153 25.78 5.34 28.94
CA ARG A 153 24.37 5.14 28.58
C ARG A 153 24.07 5.53 27.14
N ARG A 154 24.64 6.64 26.64
CA ARG A 154 24.50 7.04 25.24
C ARG A 154 25.19 6.07 24.29
N ALA A 155 26.39 5.58 24.64
CA ALA A 155 27.10 4.58 23.85
C ALA A 155 26.33 3.25 23.79
N LEU A 156 25.79 2.78 24.91
CA LEU A 156 24.93 1.59 24.98
C LEU A 156 23.65 1.76 24.15
N ARG A 157 22.97 2.90 24.25
CA ARG A 157 21.79 3.20 23.41
C ARG A 157 22.14 3.21 21.92
N ARG A 158 23.29 3.76 21.52
CA ARG A 158 23.76 3.73 20.13
C ARG A 158 24.08 2.32 19.66
N TYR A 159 24.73 1.51 20.51
CA TYR A 159 25.02 0.12 20.21
C TYR A 159 23.75 -0.71 20.09
N GLN A 160 22.81 -0.61 21.02
CA GLN A 160 21.50 -1.26 20.95
C GLN A 160 20.74 -0.84 19.70
N ASN A 161 20.67 0.46 19.40
CA ASN A 161 20.06 0.95 18.16
C ASN A 161 20.76 0.42 16.89
N PHE A 162 22.08 0.23 16.92
CA PHE A 162 22.83 -0.34 15.82
C PHE A 162 22.55 -1.84 15.67
N VAL A 163 22.60 -2.61 16.76
CA VAL A 163 22.25 -4.03 16.78
C VAL A 163 20.81 -4.23 16.33
N ASP A 164 19.87 -3.40 16.78
CA ASP A 164 18.48 -3.42 16.33
C ASP A 164 18.35 -3.10 14.85
N ARG A 165 19.16 -2.18 14.30
CA ARG A 165 19.20 -1.93 12.85
C ARG A 165 19.77 -3.13 12.10
N VAL A 166 20.87 -3.72 12.58
CA VAL A 166 21.48 -4.91 11.96
C VAL A 166 20.51 -6.08 12.00
N ALA A 167 19.85 -6.32 13.13
CA ALA A 167 18.81 -7.34 13.29
C ALA A 167 17.61 -7.07 12.38
N LYS A 168 17.16 -5.81 12.24
CA LYS A 168 16.12 -5.44 11.27
C LYS A 168 16.56 -5.64 9.83
N THR A 169 17.82 -5.35 9.49
CA THR A 169 18.33 -5.58 8.14
C THR A 169 18.55 -7.05 7.84
N SER A 170 19.00 -7.86 8.81
CA SER A 170 19.17 -9.30 8.64
C SER A 170 17.81 -10.00 8.59
N SER A 171 16.84 -9.58 9.40
CA SER A 171 15.45 -10.06 9.29
C SER A 171 14.82 -9.63 7.97
N PHE A 172 15.08 -8.40 7.51
CA PHE A 172 14.62 -7.94 6.20
C PHE A 172 15.26 -8.73 5.06
N LEU A 173 16.57 -9.01 5.12
CA LEU A 173 17.28 -9.82 4.13
C LEU A 173 16.78 -11.26 4.14
N ALA A 174 16.54 -11.84 5.31
CA ALA A 174 15.96 -13.17 5.46
C ALA A 174 14.53 -13.24 4.90
N LEU A 175 13.73 -12.18 5.09
CA LEU A 175 12.41 -12.03 4.47
C LEU A 175 12.49 -11.81 2.96
N LEU A 176 13.53 -11.12 2.47
CA LEU A 176 13.74 -10.84 1.05
C LEU A 176 14.31 -12.06 0.31
N LEU A 177 15.04 -12.94 0.98
CA LEU A 177 15.76 -14.06 0.38
C LEU A 177 14.85 -14.99 -0.44
N PRO A 178 13.67 -15.45 0.04
CA PRO A 178 12.74 -16.23 -0.77
C PRO A 178 12.27 -15.48 -2.03
N HIS A 179 12.14 -14.15 -1.94
CA HIS A 179 11.73 -13.32 -3.07
C HIS A 179 12.86 -13.13 -4.09
N LEU A 180 14.10 -12.95 -3.64
CA LEU A 180 15.27 -12.92 -4.50
C LEU A 180 15.50 -14.26 -5.18
N MET A 181 15.35 -15.37 -4.45
CA MET A 181 15.43 -16.72 -5.01
C MET A 181 14.33 -16.95 -6.06
N TYR A 182 13.10 -16.50 -5.79
CA TYR A 182 12.03 -16.55 -6.77
C TYR A 182 12.34 -15.69 -8.00
N ALA A 183 12.81 -14.45 -7.81
CA ALA A 183 13.20 -13.58 -8.93
C ALA A 183 14.33 -14.21 -9.75
N ALA A 184 15.34 -14.78 -9.11
CA ALA A 184 16.41 -15.52 -9.77
C ALA A 184 15.87 -16.75 -10.52
N LEU A 185 14.99 -17.54 -9.90
CA LEU A 185 14.34 -18.69 -10.54
C LEU A 185 13.55 -18.27 -11.78
N VAL A 186 12.88 -17.13 -11.74
CA VAL A 186 12.10 -16.66 -12.87
C VAL A 186 12.99 -16.10 -13.97
N LEU A 187 14.05 -15.37 -13.62
CA LEU A 187 15.07 -14.93 -14.56
C LEU A 187 15.72 -16.15 -15.25
N LEU A 188 16.05 -17.20 -14.49
CA LEU A 188 16.54 -18.46 -15.01
C LEU A 188 15.51 -19.16 -15.91
N THR A 189 14.24 -19.22 -15.50
CA THR A 189 13.16 -19.80 -16.32
C THR A 189 13.01 -19.05 -17.65
N LYS A 190 13.12 -17.73 -17.62
CA LYS A 190 13.09 -16.88 -18.81
C LYS A 190 14.31 -17.11 -19.70
N GLU A 191 15.49 -17.31 -19.13
CA GLU A 191 16.71 -17.59 -19.88
C GLU A 191 16.67 -18.99 -20.52
N LEU A 192 16.13 -19.99 -19.80
CA LEU A 192 16.00 -21.36 -20.28
C LEU A 192 14.87 -21.53 -21.32
N MET A 193 13.75 -20.83 -21.16
CA MET A 193 12.56 -20.99 -22.02
C MET A 193 11.93 -19.65 -22.41
N PRO A 194 12.66 -18.74 -23.07
CA PRO A 194 12.17 -17.40 -23.40
C PRO A 194 10.91 -17.45 -24.28
N GLY A 195 10.84 -18.41 -25.21
CA GLY A 195 9.69 -18.58 -26.11
C GLY A 195 8.41 -18.92 -25.37
N VAL A 196 8.48 -19.79 -24.36
CA VAL A 196 7.31 -20.24 -23.58
C VAL A 196 6.79 -19.13 -22.68
N VAL A 197 7.68 -18.44 -21.96
CA VAL A 197 7.30 -17.30 -21.09
C VAL A 197 6.71 -16.17 -21.93
N THR A 198 7.32 -15.84 -23.06
CA THR A 198 6.78 -14.83 -24.00
C THR A 198 5.43 -15.27 -24.55
N TYR A 199 5.26 -16.55 -24.90
CA TYR A 199 4.00 -17.09 -25.39
C TYR A 199 2.89 -16.96 -24.33
N PHE A 200 3.14 -17.38 -23.08
CA PHE A 200 2.16 -17.24 -22.01
C PHE A 200 1.85 -15.77 -21.69
N ALA A 201 2.85 -14.89 -21.69
CA ALA A 201 2.64 -13.48 -21.40
C ALA A 201 1.88 -12.73 -22.50
N THR A 202 2.22 -12.97 -23.77
CA THR A 202 1.76 -12.16 -24.90
C THR A 202 0.63 -12.78 -25.72
N LYS A 203 0.59 -14.12 -25.82
CA LYS A 203 -0.37 -14.85 -26.69
C LYS A 203 -1.50 -15.49 -25.92
N THR A 204 -1.35 -15.71 -24.61
CA THR A 204 -2.41 -16.32 -23.78
C THR A 204 -3.03 -15.31 -22.82
N TYR A 205 -4.27 -15.54 -22.43
CA TYR A 205 -4.94 -14.73 -21.41
C TYR A 205 -4.47 -15.04 -19.98
N MET A 206 -3.41 -15.84 -19.79
CA MET A 206 -2.96 -16.29 -18.46
C MET A 206 -2.61 -15.13 -17.53
N CYS A 207 -1.94 -14.08 -18.03
CA CYS A 207 -1.64 -12.91 -17.21
C CYS A 207 -2.93 -12.26 -16.69
N SER A 208 -3.91 -12.04 -17.56
CA SER A 208 -5.21 -11.49 -17.19
C SER A 208 -5.97 -12.41 -16.24
N ILE A 209 -5.96 -13.72 -16.49
CA ILE A 209 -6.62 -14.72 -15.65
C ILE A 209 -6.06 -14.67 -14.23
N ILE A 210 -4.73 -14.67 -14.07
CA ILE A 210 -4.07 -14.72 -12.77
C ILE A 210 -4.13 -13.37 -12.05
N SER A 211 -3.90 -12.26 -12.76
CA SER A 211 -3.82 -10.93 -12.15
C SER A 211 -5.18 -10.30 -11.85
N PHE A 212 -6.23 -10.72 -12.56
CA PHE A 212 -7.51 -10.04 -12.53
C PHE A 212 -8.67 -11.01 -12.30
N TRP A 213 -8.85 -12.04 -13.14
CA TRP A 213 -10.02 -12.91 -13.01
C TRP A 213 -10.02 -13.79 -11.76
N TYR A 214 -8.87 -14.33 -11.37
CA TYR A 214 -8.75 -15.15 -10.16
C TYR A 214 -9.10 -14.37 -8.89
N PRO A 215 -8.52 -13.17 -8.63
CA PRO A 215 -8.93 -12.33 -7.49
C PRO A 215 -10.39 -11.91 -7.52
N VAL A 216 -10.93 -11.61 -8.71
CA VAL A 216 -12.37 -11.30 -8.89
C VAL A 216 -13.22 -12.49 -8.47
N TYR A 217 -12.89 -13.70 -8.96
CA TYR A 217 -13.60 -14.92 -8.58
C TYR A 217 -13.50 -15.20 -7.07
N ALA A 218 -12.30 -15.06 -6.49
CA ALA A 218 -12.09 -15.22 -5.06
C ALA A 218 -12.93 -14.22 -4.25
N THR A 219 -13.02 -12.97 -4.72
CA THR A 219 -13.83 -11.92 -4.08
C THR A 219 -15.34 -12.23 -4.17
N ILE A 220 -15.83 -12.71 -5.33
CA ILE A 220 -17.23 -13.17 -5.48
C ILE A 220 -17.52 -14.31 -4.51
N SER A 221 -16.66 -15.33 -4.47
CA SER A 221 -16.84 -16.50 -3.61
C SER A 221 -16.87 -16.10 -2.13
N LEU A 222 -15.96 -15.21 -1.73
CA LEU A 222 -15.90 -14.66 -0.38
C LEU A 222 -17.15 -13.84 -0.03
N LEU A 223 -17.60 -12.94 -0.91
CA LEU A 223 -18.83 -12.17 -0.71
C LEU A 223 -20.06 -13.07 -0.64
N GLY A 224 -20.11 -14.14 -1.44
CA GLY A 224 -21.18 -15.14 -1.40
C GLY A 224 -21.25 -15.89 -0.07
N ARG A 225 -20.09 -16.24 0.50
CA ARG A 225 -20.01 -16.84 1.85
C ARG A 225 -20.32 -15.85 2.96
N LEU A 226 -19.95 -14.58 2.79
CA LEU A 226 -20.11 -13.53 3.80
C LEU A 226 -21.55 -12.98 3.87
N SER A 227 -22.24 -12.89 2.73
CA SER A 227 -23.60 -12.35 2.61
C SER A 227 -24.61 -12.93 3.61
N PRO A 228 -24.75 -14.27 3.78
CA PRO A 228 -25.72 -14.82 4.73
C PRO A 228 -25.46 -14.39 6.19
N HIS A 229 -24.19 -14.32 6.61
CA HIS A 229 -23.81 -13.89 7.96
C HIS A 229 -24.13 -12.41 8.20
N LEU A 230 -23.89 -11.56 7.19
CA LEU A 230 -24.25 -10.15 7.25
C LEU A 230 -25.76 -9.92 7.29
N ARG A 231 -26.54 -10.73 6.56
CA ARG A 231 -28.00 -10.67 6.58
C ARG A 231 -28.56 -11.11 7.94
N GLU A 232 -28.09 -12.23 8.47
CA GLU A 232 -28.46 -12.70 9.81
C GLU A 232 -28.13 -11.64 10.88
N TYR A 233 -26.95 -11.03 10.81
CA TYR A 233 -26.58 -9.94 11.71
C TYR A 233 -27.56 -8.76 11.62
N LYS A 234 -27.86 -8.27 10.40
CA LYS A 234 -28.80 -7.15 10.18
C LYS A 234 -30.21 -7.47 10.69
N ASP A 235 -30.70 -8.70 10.47
CA ASP A 235 -32.01 -9.14 10.96
C ASP A 235 -32.06 -9.20 12.49
N THR A 236 -30.97 -9.64 13.13
CA THR A 236 -30.88 -9.66 14.59
C THR A 236 -30.78 -8.25 15.18
N GLU A 237 -30.08 -7.32 14.52
CA GLU A 237 -29.96 -5.92 14.93
C GLU A 237 -31.30 -5.19 14.81
N ALA A 238 -32.01 -5.35 13.67
CA ALA A 238 -33.35 -4.80 13.47
C ALA A 238 -34.34 -5.37 14.51
N SER A 239 -34.25 -6.66 14.83
CA SER A 239 -35.05 -7.30 15.86
C SER A 239 -34.74 -6.77 17.28
N LYS A 240 -33.46 -6.46 17.57
CA LYS A 240 -33.04 -5.86 18.85
C LYS A 240 -33.55 -4.42 18.97
N ALA A 241 -33.45 -3.62 17.90
CA ALA A 241 -33.95 -2.25 17.85
C ALA A 241 -35.46 -2.20 18.15
N ASN A 242 -36.26 -3.02 17.45
CA ASN A 242 -37.71 -3.08 17.65
C ASN A 242 -38.14 -3.58 19.03
N LYS A 243 -37.35 -4.46 19.66
CA LYS A 243 -37.62 -4.97 21.02
C LYS A 243 -37.30 -3.95 22.11
N SER A 244 -36.26 -3.13 21.91
CA SER A 244 -35.87 -2.10 22.89
C SER A 244 -36.96 -1.07 23.13
N GLU A 245 -37.86 -0.86 22.16
CA GLU A 245 -38.95 0.11 22.25
C GLU A 245 -40.21 -0.45 22.93
N LYS A 246 -40.40 -1.78 22.97
CA LYS A 246 -41.68 -2.40 23.38
C LYS A 246 -41.64 -3.27 24.65
N SER A 247 -40.48 -3.59 25.23
CA SER A 247 -40.45 -4.50 26.38
C SER A 247 -39.33 -4.22 27.39
N THR A 248 -39.67 -3.54 28.47
CA THR A 248 -38.85 -3.43 29.69
C THR A 248 -39.16 -4.49 30.73
N LYS A 249 -40.05 -5.46 30.46
CA LYS A 249 -40.48 -6.44 31.47
C LYS A 249 -40.38 -7.89 30.97
N SER A 250 -39.51 -8.65 31.63
CA SER A 250 -39.29 -10.10 31.56
C SER A 250 -38.33 -10.61 30.47
N TRP A 251 -37.05 -10.26 30.61
CA TRP A 251 -35.97 -11.06 30.03
C TRP A 251 -35.78 -12.32 30.91
N ARG A 252 -36.65 -13.32 30.72
CA ARG A 252 -36.41 -14.66 31.26
C ARG A 252 -35.14 -15.18 30.61
N GLU A 253 -34.14 -15.52 31.42
CA GLU A 253 -32.93 -16.24 31.03
C GLU A 253 -33.34 -17.46 30.20
N ARG A 254 -33.23 -17.37 28.87
CA ARG A 254 -33.28 -18.56 28.02
C ARG A 254 -32.05 -19.37 28.38
N THR A 255 -32.27 -20.48 29.07
CA THR A 255 -31.26 -21.52 29.30
C THR A 255 -30.63 -21.90 27.96
N VAL A 256 -29.38 -21.47 27.77
CA VAL A 256 -28.57 -21.77 26.58
C VAL A 256 -28.31 -23.27 26.59
N THR A 257 -28.91 -24.01 25.65
CA THR A 257 -28.67 -25.44 25.54
C THR A 257 -27.25 -25.69 25.01
N PRO A 258 -26.57 -26.78 25.42
CA PRO A 258 -25.21 -27.09 24.96
C PRO A 258 -25.07 -27.17 23.42
N SER A 259 -26.14 -27.53 22.72
CA SER A 259 -26.18 -27.56 21.25
C SER A 259 -26.10 -26.15 20.64
N THR A 260 -26.82 -25.17 21.21
CA THR A 260 -26.74 -23.77 20.76
C THR A 260 -25.37 -23.14 21.02
N LEU A 261 -24.68 -23.57 22.08
CA LEU A 261 -23.33 -23.12 22.38
C LEU A 261 -22.32 -23.62 21.34
N LYS A 262 -22.40 -24.91 20.94
CA LYS A 262 -21.56 -25.46 19.87
C LYS A 262 -21.79 -24.77 18.52
N LEU A 263 -23.05 -24.50 18.18
CA LEU A 263 -23.40 -23.78 16.96
C LEU A 263 -22.84 -22.35 16.95
N ARG A 264 -22.95 -21.62 18.06
CA ARG A 264 -22.33 -20.29 18.21
C ARG A 264 -20.82 -20.35 18.07
N GLN A 265 -20.15 -21.30 18.71
CA GLN A 265 -18.70 -21.47 18.56
C GLN A 265 -18.31 -21.73 17.10
N GLN A 266 -19.08 -22.56 16.39
CA GLN A 266 -18.82 -22.83 14.97
C GLN A 266 -19.03 -21.57 14.11
N GLN A 267 -20.08 -20.79 14.37
CA GLN A 267 -20.30 -19.50 13.70
C GLN A 267 -19.16 -18.51 13.99
N GLU A 268 -18.71 -18.40 15.24
CA GLU A 268 -17.59 -17.52 15.62
C GLU A 268 -16.29 -17.90 14.88
N ILE A 269 -16.02 -19.20 14.73
CA ILE A 269 -14.87 -19.71 13.99
C ILE A 269 -14.98 -19.40 12.50
N GLU A 270 -16.17 -19.59 11.92
CA GLU A 270 -16.42 -19.28 10.52
C GLU A 270 -16.26 -17.78 10.24
N ILE A 271 -16.81 -16.94 11.12
CA ILE A 271 -16.70 -15.49 11.05
C ILE A 271 -15.25 -15.03 11.14
N GLU A 272 -14.46 -15.59 12.07
CA GLU A 272 -13.04 -15.24 12.19
C GLU A 272 -12.24 -15.71 10.97
N THR A 273 -12.62 -16.84 10.37
CA THR A 273 -12.02 -17.31 9.11
C THR A 273 -12.36 -16.35 7.97
N LEU A 274 -13.62 -15.97 7.81
CA LEU A 274 -14.07 -14.99 6.82
C LEU A 274 -13.42 -13.63 7.03
N ARG A 275 -13.24 -13.20 8.26
CA ARG A 275 -12.54 -11.95 8.62
C ARG A 275 -11.11 -11.95 8.07
N VAL A 276 -10.36 -13.03 8.27
CA VAL A 276 -8.99 -13.15 7.74
C VAL A 276 -9.00 -13.14 6.21
N GLU A 277 -9.90 -13.90 5.59
CA GLU A 277 -10.05 -13.93 4.12
C GLU A 277 -10.40 -12.54 3.55
N VAL A 278 -11.30 -11.78 4.20
CA VAL A 278 -11.66 -10.39 3.83
C VAL A 278 -10.45 -9.48 3.90
N ILE A 279 -9.68 -9.54 4.99
CA ILE A 279 -8.46 -8.75 5.14
C ILE A 279 -7.47 -9.07 4.01
N ASP A 280 -7.24 -10.35 3.72
CA ASP A 280 -6.25 -10.77 2.73
C ASP A 280 -6.67 -10.37 1.30
N MET A 281 -7.95 -10.49 0.95
CA MET A 281 -8.47 -10.00 -0.32
C MET A 281 -8.38 -8.47 -0.42
N LEU A 282 -8.70 -7.73 0.63
CA LEU A 282 -8.55 -6.26 0.63
C LEU A 282 -7.09 -5.83 0.47
N LYS A 283 -6.14 -6.48 1.15
CA LYS A 283 -4.71 -6.21 0.95
C LYS A 283 -4.28 -6.45 -0.48
N TYR A 284 -4.74 -7.55 -1.09
CA TYR A 284 -4.45 -7.84 -2.50
C TYR A 284 -4.92 -6.71 -3.41
N TRP A 285 -6.19 -6.30 -3.27
CA TRP A 285 -6.76 -5.24 -4.09
C TRP A 285 -6.06 -3.89 -3.88
N VAL A 286 -5.65 -3.58 -2.65
CA VAL A 286 -4.84 -2.39 -2.36
C VAL A 286 -3.50 -2.42 -3.08
N VAL A 287 -2.77 -3.53 -2.98
CA VAL A 287 -1.47 -3.68 -3.65
C VAL A 287 -1.65 -3.60 -5.17
N TYR A 288 -2.65 -4.29 -5.71
CA TYR A 288 -3.02 -4.24 -7.13
C TYR A 288 -3.31 -2.81 -7.59
N ALA A 289 -4.16 -2.09 -6.85
CA ALA A 289 -4.58 -0.73 -7.20
C ALA A 289 -3.41 0.26 -7.17
N VAL A 290 -2.53 0.15 -6.18
CA VAL A 290 -1.33 1.00 -6.08
C VAL A 290 -0.39 0.76 -7.24
N LEU A 291 -0.12 -0.50 -7.58
CA LEU A 291 0.74 -0.85 -8.72
C LEU A 291 0.15 -0.37 -10.03
N LEU A 292 -1.16 -0.58 -10.23
CA LEU A 292 -1.87 -0.11 -11.40
C LEU A 292 -1.86 1.42 -11.49
N ALA A 293 -1.99 2.12 -10.35
CA ALA A 293 -1.88 3.58 -10.27
C ALA A 293 -0.47 4.05 -10.63
N PHE A 294 0.59 3.39 -10.13
CA PHE A 294 1.96 3.69 -10.51
C PHE A 294 2.22 3.50 -12.00
N VAL A 295 1.77 2.38 -12.58
CA VAL A 295 1.95 2.10 -14.02
C VAL A 295 1.19 3.11 -14.86
N ARG A 296 -0.07 3.42 -14.53
CA ARG A 296 -0.88 4.41 -15.27
C ARG A 296 -0.30 5.82 -15.15
N THR A 297 0.12 6.22 -13.96
CA THR A 297 0.78 7.52 -13.71
C THR A 297 2.11 7.60 -14.46
N GLY A 298 2.91 6.54 -14.43
CA GLY A 298 4.16 6.44 -15.18
C GLY A 298 3.95 6.58 -16.69
N LYS A 299 2.91 5.96 -17.25
CA LYS A 299 2.56 6.12 -18.67
C LYS A 299 2.18 7.55 -19.04
N LEU A 300 1.60 8.32 -18.12
CA LEU A 300 1.27 9.73 -18.35
C LEU A 300 2.51 10.62 -18.32
N LEU A 301 3.52 10.34 -17.49
CA LEU A 301 4.73 11.17 -17.42
C LEU A 301 5.51 11.11 -18.75
N PRO A 302 5.92 12.23 -19.37
CA PRO A 302 6.51 12.21 -20.71
C PRO A 302 7.78 11.37 -20.82
N PHE A 303 8.62 11.37 -19.78
CA PHE A 303 9.85 10.57 -19.74
C PHE A 303 9.56 9.06 -19.65
N PHE A 304 8.73 8.65 -18.68
CA PHE A 304 8.39 7.25 -18.47
C PHE A 304 7.44 6.72 -19.54
N GLY A 305 6.51 7.54 -20.01
CA GLY A 305 5.65 7.28 -21.15
C GLY A 305 6.45 7.00 -22.41
N HIS A 306 7.59 7.65 -22.64
CA HIS A 306 8.44 7.28 -23.78
C HIS A 306 9.11 5.90 -23.63
N ILE A 307 9.49 5.54 -22.39
CA ILE A 307 10.08 4.23 -22.06
C ILE A 307 9.01 3.12 -22.07
N LEU A 308 7.79 3.42 -21.60
CA LEU A 308 6.69 2.48 -21.39
C LEU A 308 5.68 2.42 -22.55
N ASN A 309 5.63 3.44 -23.42
CA ASN A 309 4.89 3.35 -24.68
C ASN A 309 5.67 2.41 -25.59
N VAL A 310 5.31 1.15 -25.42
CA VAL A 310 5.39 0.10 -26.43
C VAL A 310 4.81 0.71 -27.69
N THR A 311 5.65 1.14 -28.62
CA THR A 311 5.20 1.14 -30.01
C THR A 311 4.87 -0.32 -30.24
N THR A 312 3.58 -0.59 -30.42
CA THR A 312 3.17 -1.83 -31.07
C THR A 312 4.07 -1.92 -32.28
N ASP A 313 4.91 -2.95 -32.33
CA ASP A 313 5.68 -3.30 -33.52
C ASP A 313 4.61 -3.68 -34.56
N VAL A 314 3.89 -2.69 -35.09
CA VAL A 314 3.04 -2.85 -36.25
C VAL A 314 4.04 -3.01 -37.37
N ASP A 315 4.40 -4.27 -37.59
CA ASP A 315 5.10 -4.84 -38.74
C ASP A 315 5.59 -3.77 -39.72
N SER A 316 6.66 -3.08 -39.34
CA SER A 316 7.46 -2.25 -40.25
C SER A 316 8.33 -3.13 -41.15
N THR A 317 7.90 -4.38 -41.38
CA THR A 317 8.34 -5.24 -42.47
C THR A 317 7.88 -4.72 -43.83
N THR A 318 6.96 -3.74 -43.88
CA THR A 318 6.70 -2.95 -45.09
C THR A 318 7.83 -1.94 -45.34
N ILE A 319 8.99 -2.49 -45.73
CA ILE A 319 10.02 -1.93 -46.61
C ILE A 319 9.93 -0.40 -46.82
N GLN A 320 10.30 0.39 -45.82
CA GLN A 320 10.85 1.73 -46.07
C GLN A 320 12.37 1.61 -46.19
N LYS A 321 12.81 0.86 -47.22
CA LYS A 321 14.19 0.93 -47.75
C LYS A 321 14.34 2.28 -48.45
N GLY A 322 14.47 3.35 -47.68
CA GLY A 322 14.57 4.70 -48.23
C GLY A 322 15.27 5.64 -47.26
N TYR A 323 16.59 5.73 -47.39
CA TYR A 323 17.35 6.95 -47.09
C TYR A 323 17.14 7.61 -45.71
N PHE A 324 17.06 6.85 -44.62
CA PHE A 324 17.38 7.43 -43.32
C PHE A 324 18.88 7.29 -43.06
N GLY A 325 19.57 8.39 -43.34
CA GLY A 325 20.98 8.57 -43.05
C GLY A 325 21.32 8.16 -41.62
N LYS A 326 22.40 7.38 -41.50
CA LYS A 326 23.03 7.02 -40.24
C LYS A 326 23.31 8.30 -39.46
N ASN A 327 22.42 8.69 -38.55
CA ASN A 327 22.72 9.68 -37.52
C ASN A 327 23.34 8.92 -36.35
N PRO A 328 24.68 8.90 -36.18
CA PRO A 328 25.37 8.20 -35.09
C PRO A 328 25.09 8.80 -33.70
N LYS A 329 24.19 9.79 -33.61
CA LYS A 329 23.79 10.48 -32.39
C LYS A 329 22.37 10.15 -31.94
N ALA A 330 21.79 9.03 -32.39
CA ALA A 330 20.62 8.46 -31.72
C ALA A 330 21.06 8.07 -30.28
N GLY A 331 20.89 9.00 -29.35
CA GLY A 331 21.46 8.96 -28.01
C GLY A 331 21.01 7.74 -27.21
N LEU A 332 21.78 7.44 -26.17
CA LEU A 332 21.61 6.33 -25.20
C LEU A 332 20.16 5.99 -24.81
N TYR A 333 19.24 6.96 -24.85
CA TYR A 333 17.81 6.79 -24.60
C TYR A 333 17.11 5.80 -25.53
N THR A 334 17.53 5.67 -26.80
CA THR A 334 16.92 4.67 -27.71
C THR A 334 17.28 3.24 -27.33
N ARG A 335 18.42 3.04 -26.65
CA ARG A 335 18.86 1.72 -26.15
C ARG A 335 18.16 1.31 -24.85
N LEU A 336 17.60 2.25 -24.10
CA LEU A 336 16.89 1.97 -22.84
C LEU A 336 15.40 1.64 -23.04
N ARG A 337 14.94 1.54 -24.30
CA ARG A 337 13.54 1.26 -24.59
C ARG A 337 13.21 -0.19 -24.22
N LEU A 338 12.41 -0.36 -23.17
CA LEU A 338 11.93 -1.68 -22.77
C LEU A 338 10.99 -2.21 -23.85
N ARG A 339 11.26 -3.42 -24.34
CA ARG A 339 10.37 -4.10 -25.29
C ARG A 339 9.05 -4.36 -24.59
N GLY A 340 7.90 -4.07 -25.21
CA GLY A 340 6.60 -4.26 -24.56
C GLY A 340 6.36 -5.66 -24.01
N LYS A 341 6.85 -6.66 -24.74
CA LYS A 341 6.87 -8.07 -24.32
C LYS A 341 7.55 -8.26 -22.94
N PHE A 342 8.63 -7.54 -22.67
CA PHE A 342 9.32 -7.58 -21.38
C PHE A 342 8.43 -7.09 -20.24
N VAL A 343 7.63 -6.04 -20.46
CA VAL A 343 6.73 -5.50 -19.43
C VAL A 343 5.62 -6.51 -19.14
N GLU A 344 5.03 -7.12 -20.17
CA GLU A 344 3.99 -8.16 -20.01
C GLU A 344 4.55 -9.41 -19.32
N GLU A 345 5.75 -9.85 -19.68
CA GLU A 345 6.44 -10.95 -19.01
C GLU A 345 6.72 -10.63 -17.54
N ALA A 346 7.30 -9.47 -17.24
CA ALA A 346 7.57 -9.05 -15.87
C ALA A 346 6.28 -8.95 -15.05
N THR A 347 5.19 -8.49 -15.67
CA THR A 347 3.86 -8.39 -15.05
C THR A 347 3.30 -9.77 -14.73
N LEU A 348 3.35 -10.71 -15.68
CA LEU A 348 2.93 -12.10 -15.46
C LEU A 348 3.69 -12.73 -14.29
N VAL A 349 5.02 -12.62 -14.32
CA VAL A 349 5.92 -13.17 -13.29
C VAL A 349 5.59 -12.60 -11.92
N PHE A 350 5.35 -11.30 -11.86
CA PHE A 350 5.04 -10.58 -10.64
C PHE A 350 3.66 -10.96 -10.09
N PHE A 351 2.64 -11.17 -10.94
CA PHE A 351 1.32 -11.61 -10.47
C PHE A 351 1.28 -13.09 -10.11
N VAL A 352 2.02 -13.94 -10.82
CA VAL A 352 2.28 -15.33 -10.39
C VAL A 352 2.92 -15.32 -9.01
N TRP A 353 3.91 -14.45 -8.77
CA TRP A 353 4.55 -14.33 -7.46
C TRP A 353 3.59 -13.86 -6.36
N LEU A 354 2.74 -12.87 -6.66
CA LEU A 354 1.73 -12.38 -5.72
C LEU A 354 0.66 -13.42 -5.38
N CYS A 355 0.17 -14.17 -6.38
CA CYS A 355 -0.98 -15.06 -6.23
C CYS A 355 -0.61 -16.51 -5.86
N LEU A 356 0.51 -17.02 -6.37
CA LEU A 356 0.86 -18.44 -6.31
C LEU A 356 1.97 -18.77 -5.31
N MET A 357 2.60 -17.80 -4.66
CA MET A 357 3.44 -18.08 -3.48
C MET A 357 2.54 -18.68 -2.42
N PRO A 358 2.61 -20.01 -2.21
CA PRO A 358 1.67 -20.65 -1.33
C PRO A 358 1.98 -20.18 0.08
N ALA A 359 0.91 -19.80 0.79
CA ALA A 359 0.91 -19.70 2.24
C ALA A 359 1.14 -21.08 2.91
N SER A 360 1.80 -22.06 2.28
CA SER A 360 1.83 -23.47 2.67
C SER A 360 2.61 -23.78 3.97
N ILE A 361 2.89 -22.75 4.79
CA ILE A 361 3.34 -22.87 6.18
C ILE A 361 2.32 -22.19 7.15
N MET A 362 1.10 -21.85 6.68
CA MET A 362 0.14 -20.97 7.37
C MET A 362 -1.16 -21.64 7.86
N GLY A 363 -1.34 -22.95 7.68
CA GLY A 363 -2.50 -23.65 8.27
C GLY A 363 -2.47 -23.70 9.81
N ASP A 364 -1.30 -23.56 10.41
CA ASP A 364 -1.13 -23.76 11.86
C ASP A 364 -1.43 -22.51 12.70
N ASP A 365 -1.35 -21.29 12.15
CA ASP A 365 -1.46 -20.07 12.96
C ASP A 365 -2.93 -19.74 13.31
N VAL A 366 -3.86 -19.93 12.36
CA VAL A 366 -5.30 -19.80 12.65
C VAL A 366 -5.71 -20.86 13.66
N LYS A 367 -5.21 -22.09 13.51
CA LYS A 367 -5.46 -23.19 14.43
C LYS A 367 -4.86 -22.95 15.82
N GLN A 368 -3.67 -22.34 15.91
CA GLN A 368 -3.03 -21.94 17.18
C GLN A 368 -3.77 -20.78 17.87
N ASN A 369 -4.21 -19.76 17.13
CA ASN A 369 -5.00 -18.68 17.71
C ASN A 369 -6.38 -19.19 18.17
N LEU A 370 -7.04 -20.05 17.39
CA LEU A 370 -8.28 -20.71 17.79
C LEU A 370 -8.08 -21.55 19.06
N THR A 371 -7.03 -22.35 19.13
CA THR A 371 -6.77 -23.20 20.31
C THR A 371 -6.46 -22.38 21.55
N ASN A 372 -5.84 -21.21 21.40
CA ASN A 372 -5.65 -20.26 22.50
C ASN A 372 -6.96 -19.60 22.95
N ILE A 373 -7.88 -19.29 22.03
CA ILE A 373 -9.21 -18.70 22.35
C ILE A 373 -10.14 -19.76 22.97
N LEU A 374 -10.13 -20.98 22.43
CA LEU A 374 -10.97 -22.11 22.86
C LEU A 374 -10.46 -22.81 24.13
N SER A 375 -9.33 -22.38 24.69
CA SER A 375 -8.80 -22.86 25.96
C SER A 375 -9.19 -21.89 27.11
N PRO A 376 -10.37 -22.05 27.74
CA PRO A 376 -10.86 -21.14 28.78
C PRO A 376 -10.10 -21.23 30.11
N LYS A 377 -9.04 -22.04 30.21
CA LYS A 377 -8.34 -22.33 31.46
C LYS A 377 -6.84 -22.06 31.37
N LYS A 378 -6.47 -20.78 31.34
CA LYS A 378 -5.37 -20.18 32.12
C LYS A 378 -5.13 -18.76 31.61
N SER A 379 -5.67 -17.78 32.32
CA SER A 379 -5.27 -16.37 32.23
C SER A 379 -3.86 -16.18 32.82
N VAL A 380 -2.87 -16.86 32.27
CA VAL A 380 -1.50 -16.40 32.44
C VAL A 380 -1.40 -15.16 31.58
N LYS A 381 -1.01 -14.04 32.18
CA LYS A 381 -0.59 -12.81 31.50
C LYS A 381 0.59 -13.14 30.58
N SER A 382 0.35 -13.88 29.50
CA SER A 382 1.28 -13.99 28.40
C SER A 382 1.31 -12.58 27.84
N LYS A 383 2.45 -11.90 28.03
CA LYS A 383 2.76 -10.67 27.31
C LYS A 383 2.28 -10.90 25.88
N ALA A 384 1.45 -10.01 25.37
CA ALA A 384 1.05 -9.97 23.97
C ALA A 384 2.33 -9.98 23.14
N GLY A 385 2.84 -11.18 22.88
CA GLY A 385 3.94 -11.42 21.97
C GLY A 385 3.35 -10.96 20.67
N ILE A 386 3.93 -9.89 20.14
CA ILE A 386 3.68 -9.42 18.78
C ILE A 386 3.79 -10.68 17.94
N VAL A 387 2.64 -11.24 17.56
CA VAL A 387 2.56 -12.38 16.66
C VAL A 387 3.20 -11.84 15.41
N LEU A 388 4.46 -12.21 15.22
CA LEU A 388 5.29 -11.75 14.12
C LEU A 388 4.68 -12.42 12.89
N GLY A 389 3.65 -11.77 12.35
CA GLY A 389 2.83 -12.31 11.28
C GLY A 389 3.74 -12.74 10.15
N LYS A 390 3.60 -14.00 9.74
CA LYS A 390 4.31 -14.54 8.57
C LYS A 390 3.91 -13.67 7.38
N ASN A 391 4.89 -13.01 6.78
CA ASN A 391 4.62 -11.97 5.80
C ASN A 391 4.46 -12.60 4.42
N GLN A 392 3.21 -12.75 3.95
CA GLN A 392 2.99 -13.03 2.53
C GLN A 392 3.63 -11.89 1.70
N PRO A 393 4.06 -12.13 0.44
CA PRO A 393 4.50 -11.07 -0.46
C PRO A 393 3.55 -9.87 -0.49
N VAL A 394 2.25 -10.15 -0.49
CA VAL A 394 1.17 -9.16 -0.41
C VAL A 394 1.23 -8.37 0.90
N ASP A 395 1.44 -9.01 2.06
CA ASP A 395 1.57 -8.32 3.35
C ASP A 395 2.78 -7.39 3.40
N ILE A 396 3.92 -7.82 2.85
CA ILE A 396 5.14 -7.01 2.80
C ILE A 396 4.86 -5.78 1.95
N LEU A 397 4.34 -5.97 0.73
CA LEU A 397 4.01 -4.86 -0.14
C LEU A 397 2.96 -3.95 0.50
N PHE A 398 1.87 -4.51 0.99
CA PHE A 398 0.81 -3.78 1.69
C PHE A 398 1.37 -2.93 2.82
N SER A 399 2.25 -3.48 3.68
CA SER A 399 2.87 -2.73 4.78
C SER A 399 3.76 -1.56 4.31
N LYS A 400 4.32 -1.65 3.10
CA LYS A 400 5.16 -0.61 2.51
C LYS A 400 4.35 0.44 1.75
N VAL A 401 3.32 0.02 1.02
CA VAL A 401 2.48 0.93 0.24
C VAL A 401 1.40 1.59 1.08
N SER A 402 0.91 0.95 2.14
CA SER A 402 -0.16 1.46 2.99
C SER A 402 0.15 2.86 3.55
N PRO A 403 1.32 3.11 4.17
CA PRO A 403 1.66 4.45 4.65
C PRO A 403 1.71 5.51 3.55
N VAL A 404 2.09 5.13 2.32
CA VAL A 404 2.16 6.06 1.17
C VAL A 404 0.76 6.42 0.69
N VAL A 405 -0.12 5.41 0.56
CA VAL A 405 -1.53 5.63 0.17
C VAL A 405 -2.25 6.41 1.25
N LEU A 406 -2.06 6.06 2.52
CA LEU A 406 -2.61 6.80 3.64
C LEU A 406 -2.04 8.22 3.67
N ALA A 407 -0.76 8.46 3.43
CA ALA A 407 -0.21 9.81 3.36
C ALA A 407 -0.82 10.64 2.20
N ALA A 408 -1.01 10.02 1.03
CA ALA A 408 -1.68 10.66 -0.11
C ALA A 408 -3.13 11.01 0.23
N MET A 409 -3.87 10.06 0.82
CA MET A 409 -5.24 10.28 1.24
C MET A 409 -5.36 11.18 2.46
N ASN A 410 -4.37 11.23 3.35
CA ASN A 410 -4.40 12.07 4.55
C ASN A 410 -4.49 13.56 4.17
N SER A 411 -4.03 13.96 2.99
CA SER A 411 -4.32 15.30 2.50
C SER A 411 -5.84 15.62 2.36
N SER A 412 -6.70 14.60 2.24
CA SER A 412 -8.15 14.73 1.99
C SER A 412 -9.08 13.96 2.94
N ALA A 413 -8.68 12.81 3.48
CA ALA A 413 -9.49 11.85 4.26
C ALA A 413 -9.48 12.12 5.78
N PHE A 414 -8.58 12.99 6.26
CA PHE A 414 -8.54 13.45 7.66
C PHE A 414 -9.81 14.22 8.08
N LEU A 415 -10.76 14.44 7.17
CA LEU A 415 -12.04 15.07 7.46
C LEU A 415 -13.04 14.13 8.15
N ARG A 416 -13.03 12.82 7.85
CA ARG A 416 -13.99 11.87 8.44
C ARG A 416 -13.76 11.64 9.93
N LYS A 417 -12.57 11.17 10.33
CA LYS A 417 -12.23 10.92 11.76
C LYS A 417 -12.37 12.18 12.63
N ARG A 418 -12.11 13.33 12.03
CA ARG A 418 -12.14 14.63 12.68
C ARG A 418 -13.56 15.20 12.84
N ALA A 419 -14.41 15.06 11.81
CA ALA A 419 -15.79 15.53 11.86
C ALA A 419 -16.61 14.81 12.95
N PHE A 420 -16.28 13.56 13.25
CA PHE A 420 -16.96 12.76 14.28
C PHE A 420 -16.26 12.76 15.66
N GLY A 421 -15.24 13.61 15.86
CA GLY A 421 -14.68 13.87 17.20
C GLY A 421 -13.81 12.77 17.81
N GLU A 422 -13.33 11.80 17.02
CA GLU A 422 -12.49 10.71 17.54
C GLU A 422 -11.06 11.14 17.92
N SER A 423 -10.57 12.29 17.44
CA SER A 423 -9.26 12.84 17.83
C SER A 423 -9.38 14.22 18.47
N ARG A 424 -9.14 14.30 19.79
CA ARG A 424 -9.18 15.56 20.56
C ARG A 424 -7.98 16.48 20.36
N ASP A 425 -6.86 16.00 19.81
CA ASP A 425 -5.56 16.69 19.90
C ASP A 425 -5.00 17.28 18.60
N GLU A 426 -5.70 17.17 17.46
CA GLU A 426 -5.18 17.71 16.18
C GLU A 426 -5.97 18.97 15.79
N GLY A 427 -5.34 20.03 15.26
CA GLY A 427 -5.93 21.39 15.13
C GLY A 427 -6.87 21.61 13.93
N PHE A 428 -7.97 22.37 14.12
CA PHE A 428 -9.16 22.48 13.23
C PHE A 428 -8.84 22.71 11.74
N THR A 429 -9.25 21.80 10.84
CA THR A 429 -9.25 22.05 9.40
C THR A 429 -10.57 22.72 8.98
N PHE A 430 -10.51 23.65 8.03
CA PHE A 430 -11.66 24.41 7.53
C PHE A 430 -12.83 23.50 7.10
N VAL A 431 -12.55 22.39 6.42
CA VAL A 431 -13.63 21.49 5.93
C VAL A 431 -14.28 20.72 7.08
N SER A 432 -13.56 20.36 8.15
CA SER A 432 -14.19 19.74 9.33
C SER A 432 -15.15 20.70 10.01
N ALA A 433 -14.78 21.99 10.11
CA ALA A 433 -15.67 23.03 10.61
C ALA A 433 -16.88 23.26 9.69
N ALA A 434 -16.69 23.18 8.37
CA ALA A 434 -17.79 23.27 7.41
C ALA A 434 -18.77 22.09 7.53
N ILE A 435 -18.26 20.86 7.65
CA ILE A 435 -19.08 19.65 7.86
C ILE A 435 -19.83 19.74 9.18
N GLN A 436 -19.18 20.18 10.26
CA GLN A 436 -19.83 20.34 11.57
C GLN A 436 -20.94 21.40 11.53
N LYS A 437 -20.71 22.54 10.86
CA LYS A 437 -21.75 23.57 10.66
C LYS A 437 -22.90 23.05 9.79
N LEU A 438 -22.60 22.29 8.75
CA LEU A 438 -23.60 21.67 7.90
C LEU A 438 -24.43 20.64 8.67
N HIS A 439 -23.80 19.82 9.51
CA HIS A 439 -24.49 18.89 10.39
C HIS A 439 -25.46 19.62 11.30
N SER A 440 -25.01 20.69 11.98
CA SER A 440 -25.88 21.51 12.83
C SER A 440 -27.04 22.16 12.07
N LEU A 441 -26.84 22.53 10.79
CA LEU A 441 -27.89 23.08 9.94
C LEU A 441 -28.89 21.98 9.53
N LEU A 442 -28.41 20.80 9.16
CA LEU A 442 -29.25 19.65 8.83
C LEU A 442 -30.04 19.17 10.04
N ASP A 443 -29.49 19.22 11.26
CA ASP A 443 -30.22 18.93 12.50
C ASP A 443 -31.42 19.87 12.66
N VAL A 444 -31.27 21.16 12.32
CA VAL A 444 -32.38 22.12 12.33
C VAL A 444 -33.42 21.75 11.26
N PHE A 445 -33.01 21.31 10.07
CA PHE A 445 -33.95 20.85 9.04
C PHE A 445 -34.70 19.58 9.44
N VAL A 446 -34.06 18.64 10.14
CA VAL A 446 -34.73 17.47 10.69
C VAL A 446 -35.66 17.85 11.84
N LEU A 447 -35.27 18.80 12.70
CA LEU A 447 -36.11 19.33 13.77
C LEU A 447 -37.40 19.97 13.22
N VAL A 448 -37.29 20.72 12.12
CA VAL A 448 -38.44 21.33 11.41
C VAL A 448 -39.18 20.32 10.53
N ARG A 449 -38.74 19.05 10.49
CA ARG A 449 -39.28 17.96 9.65
C ARG A 449 -39.25 18.25 8.14
N LEU A 450 -38.34 19.12 7.69
CA LEU A 450 -38.13 19.37 6.26
C LEU A 450 -37.40 18.21 5.58
N ILE A 451 -36.55 17.51 6.35
CA ILE A 451 -35.76 16.37 5.90
C ILE A 451 -35.93 15.23 6.91
N SER A 452 -35.97 13.98 6.45
CA SER A 452 -35.96 12.82 7.35
C SER A 452 -34.55 12.62 7.93
N LYS A 453 -34.44 12.02 9.12
CA LYS A 453 -33.14 11.70 9.72
C LYS A 453 -32.27 10.82 8.81
N GLU A 454 -32.88 9.88 8.12
CA GLU A 454 -32.22 9.02 7.12
C GLU A 454 -31.60 9.83 5.98
N ASN A 455 -32.33 10.83 5.44
CA ASN A 455 -31.81 11.70 4.38
C ASN A 455 -30.67 12.61 4.89
N GLN A 456 -30.73 13.06 6.15
CA GLN A 456 -29.63 13.78 6.78
C GLN A 456 -28.37 12.91 6.86
N ASP A 457 -28.49 11.69 7.40
CA ASP A 457 -27.37 10.76 7.56
C ASP A 457 -26.78 10.39 6.18
N TRP A 458 -27.65 10.18 5.19
CA TRP A 458 -27.24 9.96 3.80
C TRP A 458 -26.49 11.15 3.20
N LEU A 459 -26.98 12.40 3.39
CA LEU A 459 -26.32 13.61 2.90
C LEU A 459 -24.96 13.82 3.56
N ILE A 460 -24.87 13.68 4.88
CA ILE A 460 -23.62 13.84 5.63
C ILE A 460 -22.61 12.79 5.17
N THR A 461 -23.03 11.53 5.07
CA THR A 461 -22.16 10.45 4.61
C THR A 461 -21.67 10.71 3.19
N THR A 462 -22.56 11.12 2.27
CA THR A 462 -22.21 11.48 0.89
C THR A 462 -21.21 12.62 0.84
N ILE A 463 -21.37 13.67 1.66
CA ILE A 463 -20.46 14.83 1.68
C ILE A 463 -19.10 14.46 2.28
N VAL A 464 -19.10 13.68 3.35
CA VAL A 464 -17.87 13.17 3.98
C VAL A 464 -17.11 12.30 2.99
N GLU A 465 -17.77 11.42 2.26
CA GLU A 465 -17.15 10.58 1.23
C GLU A 465 -16.64 11.40 0.05
N SER A 466 -17.44 12.36 -0.42
CA SER A 466 -17.09 13.28 -1.49
C SER A 466 -15.88 14.16 -1.13
N SER A 467 -15.67 14.44 0.16
CA SER A 467 -14.52 15.21 0.62
C SER A 467 -13.17 14.54 0.30
N ALA A 468 -13.14 13.20 0.25
CA ALA A 468 -11.95 12.47 -0.18
C ALA A 468 -11.67 12.62 -1.68
N LEU A 469 -12.67 13.03 -2.47
CA LEU A 469 -12.54 13.29 -3.92
C LEU A 469 -12.03 14.69 -4.23
N LEU A 470 -11.95 15.60 -3.25
CA LEU A 470 -11.56 17.00 -3.46
C LEU A 470 -10.26 17.19 -4.25
N PRO A 471 -9.17 16.43 -3.99
CA PRO A 471 -7.96 16.55 -4.81
C PRO A 471 -8.22 16.26 -6.30
N ALA A 472 -9.07 15.28 -6.60
CA ALA A 472 -9.41 14.93 -7.97
C ALA A 472 -10.40 15.90 -8.61
N VAL A 473 -11.28 16.57 -7.84
CA VAL A 473 -12.20 17.59 -8.37
C VAL A 473 -11.43 18.72 -9.07
N THR A 474 -10.26 19.09 -8.54
CA THR A 474 -9.42 20.13 -9.17
C THR A 474 -8.98 19.76 -10.60
N THR A 475 -8.85 18.46 -10.89
CA THR A 475 -8.45 17.96 -12.22
C THR A 475 -9.61 17.91 -13.23
N LEU A 476 -10.85 18.03 -12.76
CA LEU A 476 -12.04 18.03 -13.61
C LEU A 476 -12.07 19.26 -14.51
N PHE A 477 -11.58 20.40 -14.03
CA PHE A 477 -11.53 21.64 -14.80
C PHE A 477 -10.23 21.80 -15.61
N MET A 478 -9.36 20.79 -15.58
CA MET A 478 -8.11 20.79 -16.32
C MET A 478 -8.25 20.04 -17.66
N PRO A 479 -7.28 20.21 -18.59
CA PRO A 479 -7.21 19.42 -19.81
C PRO A 479 -7.19 17.90 -19.54
N SER A 480 -7.63 17.10 -20.51
CA SER A 480 -7.81 15.64 -20.39
C SER A 480 -6.59 14.91 -19.84
N TYR A 481 -5.38 15.39 -20.17
CA TYR A 481 -4.13 14.86 -19.62
C TYR A 481 -4.08 14.91 -18.08
N PHE A 482 -4.48 16.04 -17.49
CA PHE A 482 -4.53 16.21 -16.04
C PHE A 482 -5.73 15.48 -15.41
N THR A 483 -6.88 15.49 -16.10
CA THR A 483 -8.07 14.76 -15.67
C THR A 483 -7.81 13.25 -15.54
N ASN A 484 -6.91 12.68 -16.36
CA ASN A 484 -6.50 11.28 -16.22
C ASN A 484 -5.82 10.99 -14.87
N TYR A 485 -5.06 11.93 -14.29
CA TYR A 485 -4.56 11.76 -12.91
C TYR A 485 -5.70 11.75 -11.90
N GLY A 486 -6.73 12.58 -12.11
CA GLY A 486 -7.97 12.52 -11.33
C GLY A 486 -8.66 11.17 -11.43
N VAL A 487 -8.79 10.62 -12.65
CA VAL A 487 -9.38 9.29 -12.87
C VAL A 487 -8.59 8.22 -12.10
N ILE A 488 -7.26 8.23 -12.18
CA ILE A 488 -6.40 7.29 -11.43
C ILE A 488 -6.61 7.46 -9.92
N TYR A 489 -6.66 8.70 -9.44
CA TYR A 489 -6.84 8.98 -8.02
C TYR A 489 -8.19 8.46 -7.49
N VAL A 490 -9.29 8.79 -8.17
CA VAL A 490 -10.64 8.40 -7.77
C VAL A 490 -10.87 6.90 -7.92
N SER A 491 -10.42 6.29 -9.02
CA SER A 491 -10.66 4.86 -9.29
C SER A 491 -9.77 3.91 -8.49
N LEU A 492 -8.55 4.32 -8.10
CA LEU A 492 -7.57 3.41 -7.51
C LEU A 492 -7.08 3.87 -6.13
N VAL A 493 -6.71 5.15 -5.96
CA VAL A 493 -6.04 5.61 -4.72
C VAL A 493 -7.04 5.77 -3.57
N VAL A 494 -8.17 6.44 -3.82
CA VAL A 494 -9.23 6.65 -2.83
C VAL A 494 -9.79 5.32 -2.28
N PRO A 495 -10.26 4.37 -3.11
CA PRO A 495 -10.75 3.09 -2.61
C PRO A 495 -9.66 2.24 -1.95
N ALA A 496 -8.39 2.37 -2.37
CA ALA A 496 -7.28 1.68 -1.72
C ALA A 496 -7.05 2.17 -0.28
N GLY A 497 -7.02 3.47 -0.01
CA GLY A 497 -6.81 3.92 1.36
C GLY A 497 -8.04 3.76 2.25
N TYR A 498 -9.25 3.75 1.69
CA TYR A 498 -10.42 3.27 2.45
C TYR A 498 -10.30 1.78 2.80
N SER A 499 -9.91 0.93 1.84
CA SER A 499 -9.67 -0.50 2.09
C SER A 499 -8.60 -0.73 3.17
N ILE A 500 -7.54 0.09 3.18
CA ILE A 500 -6.51 0.07 4.24
C ILE A 500 -7.12 0.43 5.60
N SER A 501 -7.90 1.51 5.67
CA SER A 501 -8.56 1.94 6.91
C SER A 501 -9.50 0.85 7.45
N SER A 502 -10.22 0.16 6.57
CA SER A 502 -11.09 -0.95 6.91
C SER A 502 -10.31 -2.17 7.40
N CYS A 503 -9.20 -2.52 6.74
CA CYS A 503 -8.27 -3.55 7.23
C CYS A 503 -7.77 -3.25 8.64
N ASP A 504 -7.35 -2.02 8.91
CA ASP A 504 -6.87 -1.60 10.24
C ASP A 504 -7.99 -1.63 11.28
N ALA A 505 -9.20 -1.23 10.90
CA ALA A 505 -10.38 -1.30 11.76
C ALA A 505 -10.71 -2.75 12.14
N ILE A 506 -10.69 -3.68 11.17
CA ILE A 506 -10.95 -5.11 11.43
C ILE A 506 -9.80 -5.74 12.23
N ARG A 507 -8.54 -5.36 12.01
CA ARG A 507 -7.36 -6.00 12.63
C ARG A 507 -7.25 -5.80 14.15
N SER A 508 -8.02 -4.89 14.72
CA SER A 508 -8.01 -4.60 16.16
C SER A 508 -8.22 -5.89 16.99
N PRO A 509 -7.25 -6.32 17.83
CA PRO A 509 -7.37 -7.55 18.59
C PRO A 509 -8.40 -7.43 19.73
N GLY A 510 -9.02 -8.55 20.10
CA GLY A 510 -9.89 -8.65 21.30
C GLY A 510 -11.30 -8.09 21.13
N GLN A 511 -11.78 -7.93 19.90
CA GLN A 511 -13.14 -7.49 19.62
C GLN A 511 -14.12 -8.66 19.68
N SER A 512 -15.27 -8.46 20.33
CA SER A 512 -16.37 -9.43 20.31
C SER A 512 -16.99 -9.49 18.92
N VAL A 513 -17.64 -10.60 18.57
CA VAL A 513 -18.32 -10.75 17.27
C VAL A 513 -19.35 -9.64 17.03
N GLU A 514 -20.05 -9.20 18.08
CA GLU A 514 -21.01 -8.08 17.98
C GLU A 514 -20.34 -6.77 17.55
N THR A 515 -19.08 -6.53 17.96
CA THR A 515 -18.33 -5.33 17.55
C THR A 515 -17.62 -5.48 16.21
N ILE A 516 -17.37 -6.72 15.77
CA ILE A 516 -16.63 -7.00 14.54
C ILE A 516 -17.51 -7.04 13.29
N MET A 517 -18.74 -7.55 13.43
CA MET A 517 -19.71 -7.63 12.34
C MET A 517 -19.95 -6.31 11.61
N PRO A 518 -20.20 -5.17 12.28
CA PRO A 518 -20.40 -3.91 11.58
C PRO A 518 -19.15 -3.46 10.80
N LYS A 519 -17.95 -3.79 11.30
CA LYS A 519 -16.70 -3.49 10.59
C LYS A 519 -16.49 -4.39 9.39
N ILE A 520 -16.89 -5.66 9.49
CA ILE A 520 -16.87 -6.60 8.36
C ILE A 520 -17.90 -6.17 7.31
N ASP A 521 -19.09 -5.71 7.70
CA ASP A 521 -20.09 -5.14 6.78
C ASP A 521 -19.52 -3.93 6.03
N ASP A 522 -18.90 -2.98 6.73
CA ASP A 522 -18.22 -1.83 6.12
C ASP A 522 -17.07 -2.25 5.18
N SER A 523 -16.35 -3.31 5.54
CA SER A 523 -15.25 -3.85 4.72
C SER A 523 -15.74 -4.60 3.49
N SER A 524 -16.89 -5.27 3.60
CA SER A 524 -17.54 -5.97 2.50
C SER A 524 -17.92 -5.00 1.38
N ARG A 525 -18.31 -3.76 1.73
CA ARG A 525 -18.57 -2.69 0.76
C ARG A 525 -17.35 -2.42 -0.13
N TYR A 526 -16.14 -2.41 0.42
CA TYR A 526 -14.94 -2.17 -0.39
C TYR A 526 -14.59 -3.37 -1.28
N LEU A 527 -14.88 -4.60 -0.85
CA LEU A 527 -14.81 -5.76 -1.73
C LEU A 527 -15.83 -5.67 -2.87
N GLN A 528 -17.07 -5.26 -2.58
CA GLN A 528 -18.09 -4.98 -3.60
C GLN A 528 -17.64 -3.87 -4.56
N PHE A 529 -16.99 -2.82 -4.05
CA PHE A 529 -16.39 -1.78 -4.89
C PHE A 529 -15.37 -2.36 -5.87
N TRP A 530 -14.44 -3.22 -5.41
CA TRP A 530 -13.43 -3.81 -6.30
C TRP A 530 -14.06 -4.71 -7.38
N MET A 531 -15.16 -5.39 -7.06
CA MET A 531 -15.98 -6.13 -8.01
C MET A 531 -16.63 -5.22 -9.07
N VAL A 532 -17.27 -4.13 -8.64
CA VAL A 532 -17.85 -3.14 -9.55
C VAL A 532 -16.75 -2.48 -10.38
N HIS A 533 -15.62 -2.14 -9.77
CA HIS A 533 -14.46 -1.57 -10.44
C HIS A 533 -13.93 -2.50 -11.54
N ALA A 534 -13.83 -3.80 -11.27
CA ALA A 534 -13.44 -4.79 -12.26
C ALA A 534 -14.38 -4.78 -13.47
N ALA A 535 -15.69 -4.88 -13.25
CA ALA A 535 -16.67 -4.89 -14.34
C ALA A 535 -16.73 -3.56 -15.11
N VAL A 536 -16.74 -2.42 -14.42
CA VAL A 536 -16.73 -1.09 -15.05
C VAL A 536 -15.44 -0.87 -15.83
N SER A 537 -14.28 -1.29 -15.30
CA SER A 537 -13.00 -1.20 -16.03
C SER A 537 -13.01 -2.04 -17.30
N MET A 538 -13.56 -3.26 -17.26
CA MET A 538 -13.72 -4.08 -18.45
C MET A 538 -14.65 -3.42 -19.47
N LEU A 539 -15.77 -2.87 -19.02
CA LEU A 539 -16.72 -2.17 -19.87
C LEU A 539 -16.07 -0.97 -20.57
N LEU A 540 -15.36 -0.12 -19.80
CA LEU A 540 -14.63 1.03 -20.32
C LEU A 540 -13.51 0.61 -21.29
N ALA A 541 -12.82 -0.50 -21.03
CA ALA A 541 -11.81 -1.02 -21.95
C ALA A 541 -12.43 -1.48 -23.28
N SER A 542 -13.57 -2.17 -23.23
CA SER A 542 -14.31 -2.59 -24.44
C SER A 542 -14.82 -1.40 -25.25
N PHE A 543 -15.20 -0.32 -24.59
CA PHE A 543 -15.64 0.93 -25.23
C PHE A 543 -14.52 1.93 -25.49
N ALA A 544 -13.25 1.61 -25.21
CA ALA A 544 -12.14 2.53 -25.39
C ALA A 544 -12.04 3.11 -26.81
N PRO A 545 -12.25 2.32 -27.89
CA PRO A 545 -12.27 2.87 -29.25
C PRO A 545 -13.36 3.92 -29.44
N LEU A 546 -14.58 3.70 -28.93
CA LEU A 546 -15.69 4.65 -29.05
C LEU A 546 -15.45 5.90 -28.18
N LEU A 547 -14.97 5.72 -26.95
CA LEU A 547 -14.65 6.81 -26.02
C LEU A 547 -13.54 7.72 -26.55
N ALA A 548 -12.64 7.20 -27.41
CA ALA A 548 -11.62 8.02 -28.06
C ALA A 548 -12.20 9.07 -29.03
N TRP A 549 -13.41 8.85 -29.57
CA TRP A 549 -14.09 9.81 -30.45
C TRP A 549 -14.91 10.87 -29.71
N VAL A 550 -15.27 10.59 -28.45
CA VAL A 550 -16.15 11.47 -27.67
C VAL A 550 -15.29 12.55 -26.99
N PRO A 551 -15.48 13.85 -27.30
CA PRO A 551 -14.81 14.90 -26.57
C PRO A 551 -15.22 14.85 -25.10
N LEU A 552 -14.29 15.14 -24.19
CA LEU A 552 -14.51 15.05 -22.73
C LEU A 552 -14.81 13.63 -22.20
N SER A 553 -14.50 12.57 -22.95
CA SER A 553 -14.66 11.19 -22.47
C SER A 553 -13.85 10.90 -21.19
N THR A 554 -12.70 11.55 -21.01
CA THR A 554 -11.93 11.49 -19.77
C THR A 554 -12.67 12.07 -18.58
N HIS A 555 -13.40 13.18 -18.77
CA HIS A 555 -14.22 13.83 -17.74
C HIS A 555 -15.46 13.00 -17.43
N ALA A 556 -16.10 12.41 -18.44
CA ALA A 556 -17.20 11.47 -18.24
C ALA A 556 -16.73 10.22 -17.46
N THR A 557 -15.56 9.69 -17.79
CA THR A 557 -14.93 8.57 -17.07
C THR A 557 -14.63 8.97 -15.62
N TRP A 558 -14.15 10.19 -15.39
CA TRP A 558 -13.94 10.74 -14.05
C TRP A 558 -15.25 10.79 -13.25
N LEU A 559 -16.32 11.33 -13.84
CA LEU A 559 -17.63 11.43 -13.21
C LEU A 559 -18.22 10.06 -12.89
N LEU A 560 -18.05 9.10 -13.80
CA LEU A 560 -18.45 7.71 -13.60
C LEU A 560 -17.74 7.10 -12.37
N TRP A 561 -16.42 7.27 -12.26
CA TRP A 561 -15.69 6.75 -11.10
C TRP A 561 -16.04 7.48 -9.80
N ALA A 562 -16.27 8.79 -9.85
CA ALA A 562 -16.75 9.55 -8.69
C ALA A 562 -18.13 9.04 -8.23
N TYR A 563 -19.03 8.75 -9.17
CA TYR A 563 -20.34 8.16 -8.89
C TYR A 563 -20.22 6.75 -8.30
N VAL A 564 -19.37 5.89 -8.88
CA VAL A 564 -19.14 4.51 -8.41
C VAL A 564 -18.54 4.48 -7.00
N GLN A 565 -17.75 5.49 -6.61
CA GLN A 565 -17.12 5.59 -5.29
C GLN A 565 -18.11 5.87 -4.15
N LEU A 566 -19.27 6.46 -4.44
CA LEU A 566 -20.31 6.74 -3.44
C LEU A 566 -20.92 5.44 -2.90
N GLU A 567 -21.13 5.37 -1.59
CA GLU A 567 -21.69 4.17 -0.93
C GLU A 567 -22.99 3.69 -1.56
N SER A 568 -23.94 4.60 -1.71
CA SER A 568 -25.27 4.31 -2.24
C SER A 568 -25.20 3.76 -3.65
N SER A 569 -24.32 4.30 -4.48
CA SER A 569 -24.11 3.86 -5.86
C SER A 569 -23.44 2.49 -5.93
N THR A 570 -22.35 2.27 -5.18
CA THR A 570 -21.66 0.96 -5.17
C THR A 570 -22.62 -0.14 -4.74
N ARG A 571 -23.34 0.06 -3.63
CA ARG A 571 -24.31 -0.93 -3.12
C ARG A 571 -25.45 -1.15 -4.10
N LYS A 572 -26.05 -0.09 -4.64
CA LYS A 572 -27.14 -0.22 -5.62
C LYS A 572 -26.72 -0.96 -6.89
N ILE A 573 -25.50 -0.72 -7.38
CA ILE A 573 -24.96 -1.45 -8.54
C ILE A 573 -24.69 -2.91 -8.16
N TYR A 574 -24.09 -3.16 -7.00
CA TYR A 574 -23.78 -4.51 -6.55
C TYR A 574 -25.04 -5.34 -6.26
N GLU A 575 -25.90 -4.88 -5.36
CA GLU A 575 -27.15 -5.56 -4.98
C GLU A 575 -28.10 -5.67 -6.19
N GLY A 576 -28.25 -4.59 -6.95
CA GLY A 576 -29.17 -4.55 -8.08
C GLY A 576 -28.74 -5.44 -9.25
N TRP A 577 -27.45 -5.50 -9.57
CA TRP A 577 -26.96 -6.22 -10.75
C TRP A 577 -26.20 -7.51 -10.42
N PHE A 578 -25.28 -7.49 -9.46
CA PHE A 578 -24.48 -8.69 -9.13
C PHE A 578 -25.22 -9.66 -8.23
N GLU A 579 -25.85 -9.20 -7.15
CA GLU A 579 -26.57 -10.10 -6.24
C GLU A 579 -27.80 -10.71 -6.91
N SER A 580 -28.51 -9.94 -7.74
CA SER A 580 -29.64 -10.45 -8.54
C SER A 580 -29.20 -11.50 -9.57
N GLU A 581 -27.97 -11.45 -10.06
CA GLU A 581 -27.39 -12.46 -10.94
C GLU A 581 -26.86 -13.69 -10.18
N LEU A 582 -26.17 -13.47 -9.05
CA LEU A 582 -25.62 -14.54 -8.21
C LEU A 582 -26.70 -15.32 -7.46
N GLY A 583 -27.84 -14.69 -7.15
CA GLY A 583 -28.98 -15.32 -6.47
C GLY A 583 -29.79 -16.27 -7.37
N LYS A 584 -29.53 -16.33 -8.68
CA LYS A 584 -30.23 -17.23 -9.59
C LYS A 584 -29.77 -18.67 -9.37
N LYS A 585 -30.72 -19.57 -9.12
CA LYS A 585 -30.47 -20.99 -8.83
C LYS A 585 -29.82 -21.74 -10.00
N SER A 586 -29.98 -21.27 -11.24
CA SER A 586 -29.35 -21.87 -12.42
C SER A 586 -28.40 -20.88 -13.10
N LEU A 587 -27.19 -21.37 -13.40
CA LEU A 587 -26.16 -20.60 -14.12
C LEU A 587 -26.66 -20.19 -15.52
N GLY A 588 -27.58 -20.97 -16.10
CA GLY A 588 -28.23 -20.69 -17.37
C GLY A 588 -29.10 -19.44 -17.35
N ASP A 589 -29.75 -19.12 -16.22
CA ASP A 589 -30.67 -17.98 -16.15
C ASP A 589 -29.96 -16.63 -15.98
N THR A 590 -28.63 -16.67 -15.82
CA THR A 590 -27.83 -15.47 -15.67
C THR A 590 -27.83 -14.63 -16.94
N ALA A 591 -27.82 -13.30 -16.80
CA ALA A 591 -27.71 -12.39 -17.95
C ALA A 591 -26.45 -12.67 -18.76
N VAL A 592 -25.34 -13.02 -18.10
CA VAL A 592 -24.08 -13.39 -18.77
C VAL A 592 -24.26 -14.65 -19.61
N ALA A 593 -24.88 -15.71 -19.07
CA ALA A 593 -25.14 -16.92 -19.84
C ALA A 593 -26.13 -16.69 -21.00
N ARG A 594 -27.12 -15.81 -20.81
CA ARG A 594 -28.03 -15.40 -21.88
C ARG A 594 -27.34 -14.59 -22.96
N SER A 595 -26.51 -13.61 -22.60
CA SER A 595 -25.72 -12.81 -23.54
C SER A 595 -24.70 -13.69 -24.28
N MET A 596 -24.01 -14.60 -23.59
CA MET A 596 -23.08 -15.54 -24.23
C MET A 596 -23.80 -16.49 -25.17
N ARG A 597 -24.97 -17.02 -24.79
CA ARG A 597 -25.82 -17.82 -25.70
C ARG A 597 -26.27 -17.02 -26.92
N TRP A 598 -26.67 -15.76 -26.73
CA TRP A 598 -27.05 -14.89 -27.83
C TRP A 598 -25.87 -14.61 -28.77
N ILE A 599 -24.69 -14.27 -28.23
CA ILE A 599 -23.46 -14.07 -29.02
C ILE A 599 -23.11 -15.35 -29.79
N LEU A 600 -23.09 -16.50 -29.11
CA LEU A 600 -22.80 -17.80 -29.73
C LEU A 600 -23.83 -18.17 -30.82
N ALA A 601 -25.11 -17.80 -30.64
CA ALA A 601 -26.16 -18.01 -31.64
C ALA A 601 -26.04 -17.05 -32.84
N THR A 602 -25.50 -15.84 -32.64
CA THR A 602 -25.28 -14.85 -33.71
C THR A 602 -23.98 -15.04 -34.48
N LEU A 603 -23.02 -15.81 -33.95
CA LEU A 603 -21.80 -16.13 -34.69
C LEU A 603 -22.18 -17.03 -35.88
N PRO A 604 -21.80 -16.67 -37.12
CA PRO A 604 -22.10 -17.47 -38.29
C PRO A 604 -21.49 -18.85 -38.12
N SER A 605 -22.35 -19.86 -37.96
CA SER A 605 -22.00 -21.28 -37.96
C SER A 605 -21.55 -21.68 -39.37
N ASN A 606 -20.38 -21.19 -39.80
CA ASN A 606 -19.71 -21.65 -41.02
C ASN A 606 -19.03 -23.00 -40.80
N VAL A 607 -19.70 -23.91 -40.09
CA VAL A 607 -19.44 -25.34 -40.27
C VAL A 607 -20.07 -25.67 -41.61
N VAL A 608 -19.25 -25.57 -42.65
CA VAL A 608 -19.54 -26.10 -43.98
C VAL A 608 -19.99 -27.54 -43.81
N LYS A 609 -21.30 -27.78 -43.92
CA LYS A 609 -21.86 -29.12 -44.20
C LYS A 609 -21.46 -29.46 -45.63
N GLY A 610 -20.21 -29.85 -45.81
CA GLY A 610 -19.63 -30.14 -47.12
C GLY A 610 -18.78 -31.39 -47.05
N ALA A 611 -19.47 -32.53 -47.04
CA ALA A 611 -19.04 -33.79 -47.63
C ALA A 611 -20.23 -34.74 -47.49
N GLU A 612 -21.11 -34.76 -48.48
CA GLU A 612 -21.87 -35.97 -48.77
C GLU A 612 -20.85 -37.06 -49.15
N PRO A 613 -20.84 -38.22 -48.46
CA PRO A 613 -20.30 -39.43 -49.05
C PRO A 613 -21.43 -40.07 -49.86
N ASP A 614 -21.52 -39.70 -51.14
CA ASP A 614 -22.07 -40.61 -52.14
C ASP A 614 -21.09 -41.76 -52.30
N GLU A 615 -21.33 -42.86 -51.60
CA GLU A 615 -21.26 -44.21 -52.19
C GLU A 615 -21.80 -45.24 -51.19
N ALA A 616 -22.96 -45.79 -51.56
CA ALA A 616 -23.54 -46.96 -50.96
C ALA A 616 -22.63 -48.17 -51.22
N ILE A 617 -22.10 -48.77 -50.15
CA ILE A 617 -21.80 -50.20 -50.14
C ILE A 617 -22.62 -50.83 -49.02
N ASP A 618 -23.61 -51.58 -49.48
CA ASP A 618 -24.49 -52.46 -48.76
C ASP A 618 -23.69 -53.63 -48.17
N VAL A 619 -23.59 -53.70 -46.83
CA VAL A 619 -23.22 -54.93 -46.12
C VAL A 619 -24.15 -55.10 -44.92
N GLN A 620 -25.28 -55.74 -45.20
CA GLN A 620 -26.09 -56.49 -44.25
C GLN A 620 -25.23 -57.58 -43.59
N GLY A 621 -25.17 -57.63 -42.25
CA GLY A 621 -24.45 -58.71 -41.58
C GLY A 621 -24.37 -58.68 -40.05
N THR A 622 -25.49 -59.01 -39.40
CA THR A 622 -25.57 -59.92 -38.22
C THR A 622 -25.09 -59.49 -36.81
N LEU A 623 -25.98 -59.79 -35.83
CA LEU A 623 -25.81 -60.10 -34.39
C LEU A 623 -25.61 -58.91 -33.42
N GLN A 624 -26.63 -58.51 -32.63
CA GLN A 624 -27.19 -59.10 -31.38
C GLN A 624 -26.25 -59.11 -30.16
N HIS A 625 -26.85 -58.67 -29.02
CA HIS A 625 -26.40 -58.67 -27.61
C HIS A 625 -25.53 -57.47 -27.19
N GLY A 626 -25.78 -56.75 -26.09
CA GLY A 626 -26.76 -56.89 -25.00
C GLY A 626 -26.48 -55.85 -23.91
N ALA A 627 -27.31 -55.89 -22.86
CA ALA A 627 -27.14 -55.26 -21.54
C ALA A 627 -27.45 -53.76 -21.38
N SER A 628 -28.75 -53.53 -21.15
CA SER A 628 -29.30 -52.54 -20.22
C SER A 628 -28.77 -52.75 -18.80
N VAL A 629 -28.31 -51.68 -18.13
CA VAL A 629 -28.41 -51.52 -16.67
C VAL A 629 -28.87 -50.09 -16.38
N THR A 630 -30.08 -50.01 -15.84
CA THR A 630 -30.77 -48.85 -15.32
C THR A 630 -30.26 -48.49 -13.92
N ALA A 631 -29.84 -47.24 -13.71
CA ALA A 631 -29.64 -46.67 -12.37
C ALA A 631 -30.80 -45.71 -12.06
N LYS A 632 -31.69 -46.16 -11.16
CA LYS A 632 -32.74 -45.39 -10.49
C LYS A 632 -32.10 -44.24 -9.70
N CYS A 633 -32.50 -42.99 -9.96
CA CYS A 633 -32.44 -41.92 -8.97
C CYS A 633 -33.80 -41.84 -8.27
N VAL A 634 -33.75 -41.97 -6.94
CA VAL A 634 -34.86 -41.82 -6.00
C VAL A 634 -35.09 -40.33 -5.79
N GLU A 635 -36.22 -39.83 -6.26
CA GLU A 635 -36.67 -38.46 -6.01
C GLU A 635 -37.54 -38.48 -4.73
N ALA A 636 -37.09 -37.77 -3.71
CA ALA A 636 -37.79 -37.62 -2.44
C ALA A 636 -38.88 -36.54 -2.59
N ALA A 637 -40.11 -36.90 -2.23
CA ALA A 637 -41.27 -36.01 -2.23
C ALA A 637 -41.14 -34.89 -1.16
N PRO A 638 -41.59 -33.66 -1.46
CA PRO A 638 -41.77 -32.63 -0.43
C PRO A 638 -43.10 -32.83 0.31
N ALA A 639 -43.04 -32.62 1.63
CA ALA A 639 -44.14 -32.74 2.57
C ALA A 639 -45.25 -31.70 2.33
N GLU A 640 -46.49 -32.17 2.46
CA GLU A 640 -47.73 -31.39 2.44
C GLU A 640 -47.79 -30.36 3.56
N GLU A 641 -48.13 -29.13 3.19
CA GLU A 641 -48.40 -28.01 4.09
C GLU A 641 -49.89 -28.05 4.48
N VAL A 642 -50.14 -28.38 5.75
CA VAL A 642 -51.49 -28.41 6.34
C VAL A 642 -51.98 -26.98 6.55
N VAL A 643 -52.88 -26.53 5.67
CA VAL A 643 -53.68 -25.32 5.86
C VAL A 643 -54.74 -25.60 6.93
N LYS A 644 -54.60 -24.96 8.11
CA LYS A 644 -55.66 -24.88 9.11
C LYS A 644 -56.62 -23.75 8.73
N PHE A 645 -57.84 -24.11 8.36
CA PHE A 645 -59.00 -23.24 8.47
C PHE A 645 -59.26 -22.87 9.94
N LYS A 646 -59.64 -21.62 10.17
CA LYS A 646 -60.22 -21.17 11.42
C LYS A 646 -61.36 -20.21 11.08
N ASP A 647 -62.58 -20.72 11.22
CA ASP A 647 -63.78 -19.91 11.37
C ASP A 647 -64.05 -19.70 12.88
N ASP A 648 -64.76 -18.60 13.16
CA ASP A 648 -65.16 -17.97 14.43
C ASP A 648 -64.17 -16.99 15.10
#